data_AF-A0A8T3XA25-F1
#
_entry.id   AF-A0A8T3XA25-F1
#
_cell.length_a   1.000
_cell.length_b   1.000
_cell.length_c   1.000
_cell.angle_alpha   90.00
_cell.angle_beta   90.00
_cell.angle_gamma   90.00
#
_symmetry.space_group_name_H-M   'P 1'
#
loop_
_entity.id
_entity.type
_entity.pdbx_description
1 polymer ?
#
loop_
_entity_poly.entity_id
_entity_poly.type
_entity_poly.pdbx_seq_one_letter_code
_entity_poly.pdbx_strand_id
1 'polypeptide(L)'
;MNKKNVIFIFIILVTYILLLSNLVSSIPDNSKSLLQTSTPDIAYILKDPSKADSALLDEIRKAGFTTEIISESAVKGTNFSKYRVIVIGDQNFEHPELIPFEKFRSVIINSHNYASRIGDPGFGWSAIFGTKSSPSALSIFNFTSPLTSGIKSKFNGYSVINPLVNTFYLKGKKPLGINILITTGIDAEPVVASVEKGVKFLNDKTARERSVFFGITQARYWTPETKKIFNNSLYWVLYGEDRDKDGFFADVDCNDNDPKSFPGAIEIPYDGIDQNCDGKDLVDVDKDNYASIKVGGEDCNDENFTINPKNPDPLLNCINDAPIIELIPDISGKENDRIFFSVNASDPENDLLRYSVNDSRIEIQGNQFTWQTSFEDAGIHYRKISVSDGKNITTKQVKLIIENVNREPRFNGNPVISFDEDSSYNINLSSYFVDDDKEDQNKLVFVIEKNTDQNKIIVSFISNNFLSLNPAQNWNGEDSIIISASDGHQKINSPRIRILVSSVNDLPQFKGEIENIAIDEDSIMENTIDLKKYFSDLDSPLRFSVFGNESIRITISSNGLVSFYPNKDWNGEENIIFSAKDGNVSVISNQINIKVNPRDEIPSLSLENCLKTIKEEESYQCDLITNDLENDSITHKIKGSNKLYCKIEGNKLTYSAQRDYFGDASCNIETRDKDGASENNFVVSVINVNDAPLIFESTQGNLITITEGKSQTFYLSLFDPDSIPIVEWYLDNNKIKSEFSLTSSYTYYGTLGEHIIKAFINDFLFNETRTWTVKAVHNISLDNNQILELPGQGNSINNNQPQDGGYNLSGVDRCTLNNNSIEIKIRDPDLNDEFSAGETIEGEVEVRNNLENKQSLTIKVQVYDLDMQDSIDSTSLS
;
A
#
# COMPACT_ATOMS: atom_id res chain seq x y z
N MET A 1 -84.30 -45.95 -12.80
CA MET A 1 -82.88 -45.53 -12.77
C MET A 1 -82.56 -45.16 -11.32
N ASN A 2 -81.45 -45.58 -10.70
CA ASN A 2 -80.48 -46.59 -11.13
C ASN A 2 -80.12 -47.53 -9.96
N LYS A 3 -79.60 -48.69 -10.36
CA LYS A 3 -78.78 -49.65 -9.60
C LYS A 3 -78.04 -49.00 -8.40
N LYS A 4 -77.90 -49.64 -7.23
CA LYS A 4 -78.06 -51.07 -6.90
C LYS A 4 -78.15 -51.26 -5.37
N ASN A 5 -78.81 -52.34 -4.94
CA ASN A 5 -78.42 -53.33 -3.90
C ASN A 5 -77.68 -52.91 -2.61
N VAL A 6 -77.94 -53.52 -1.43
CA VAL A 6 -79.09 -54.34 -0.96
C VAL A 6 -78.98 -54.57 0.57
N ILE A 7 -80.11 -54.57 1.28
CA ILE A 7 -80.50 -55.28 2.55
C ILE A 7 -79.53 -55.24 3.78
N PHE A 8 -79.90 -54.87 5.03
CA PHE A 8 -81.01 -55.17 5.98
C PHE A 8 -80.87 -56.45 6.83
N ILE A 9 -81.20 -56.36 8.14
CA ILE A 9 -81.74 -57.44 9.02
C ILE A 9 -80.78 -58.61 9.35
N PHE A 10 -80.80 -59.25 10.54
CA PHE A 10 -81.23 -58.96 11.94
C PHE A 10 -80.51 -60.04 12.82
N ILE A 11 -80.37 -59.90 14.14
CA ILE A 11 -81.21 -60.57 15.19
C ILE A 11 -82.24 -61.63 14.71
N ILE A 12 -81.99 -62.90 14.97
CA ILE A 12 -83.05 -63.95 15.06
C ILE A 12 -82.42 -65.14 15.79
N LEU A 13 -83.03 -65.80 16.79
CA LEU A 13 -84.32 -65.62 17.49
C LEU A 13 -84.03 -65.18 18.97
N VAL A 14 -84.43 -65.63 20.19
CA VAL A 14 -85.29 -66.70 20.81
C VAL A 14 -84.61 -68.09 20.77
N THR A 15 -84.46 -68.96 21.79
CA THR A 15 -84.95 -69.20 23.19
C THR A 15 -84.19 -70.38 23.83
N TYR A 16 -84.16 -70.53 25.17
CA TYR A 16 -84.66 -71.79 25.79
C TYR A 16 -85.09 -71.68 27.26
N ILE A 17 -86.17 -72.41 27.57
CA ILE A 17 -86.70 -72.91 28.86
C ILE A 17 -86.48 -72.12 30.17
N LEU A 18 -87.63 -71.76 30.76
CA LEU A 18 -87.83 -71.53 32.20
C LEU A 18 -87.60 -72.81 33.03
N LEU A 19 -86.54 -72.86 33.84
CA LEU A 19 -86.46 -73.70 35.06
C LEU A 19 -85.49 -73.06 36.07
N LEU A 20 -85.98 -72.13 36.90
CA LEU A 20 -86.41 -72.41 38.29
C LEU A 20 -85.27 -72.40 39.32
N SER A 21 -84.84 -71.21 39.71
CA SER A 21 -84.14 -70.95 40.97
C SER A 21 -85.12 -70.49 42.06
N ASN A 22 -85.89 -71.42 42.66
CA ASN A 22 -86.20 -71.37 44.10
C ASN A 22 -86.90 -72.63 44.65
N LEU A 23 -86.36 -73.10 45.78
CA LEU A 23 -86.96 -73.90 46.87
C LEU A 23 -87.91 -75.08 46.52
N VAL A 24 -87.29 -76.26 46.40
CA VAL A 24 -87.62 -77.53 47.09
C VAL A 24 -89.00 -77.67 47.79
N SER A 25 -89.70 -78.77 47.45
CA SER A 25 -90.79 -79.48 48.18
C SER A 25 -92.30 -79.15 47.96
N SER A 26 -92.91 -79.91 47.02
CA SER A 26 -94.26 -80.54 47.03
C SER A 26 -95.62 -79.77 46.87
N ILE A 27 -96.27 -79.96 45.69
CA ILE A 27 -97.68 -80.45 45.44
C ILE A 27 -98.89 -79.61 45.98
N PRO A 28 -100.04 -79.34 45.26
CA PRO A 28 -100.38 -79.37 43.80
C PRO A 28 -101.46 -78.33 43.23
N ASP A 29 -101.68 -78.35 41.89
CA ASP A 29 -102.96 -78.23 41.09
C ASP A 29 -103.77 -76.92 40.72
N ASN A 30 -104.28 -76.93 39.46
CA ASN A 30 -105.48 -76.35 38.79
C ASN A 30 -105.58 -74.92 38.15
N SER A 31 -106.65 -74.66 37.36
CA SER A 31 -106.58 -73.98 36.02
C SER A 31 -107.79 -73.09 35.53
N LYS A 32 -107.62 -72.42 34.34
CA LYS A 32 -108.59 -71.67 33.45
C LYS A 32 -108.86 -70.17 33.77
N SER A 33 -109.27 -69.25 32.86
CA SER A 33 -109.52 -69.21 31.38
C SER A 33 -109.62 -67.75 30.81
N LEU A 34 -109.52 -67.56 29.48
CA LEU A 34 -109.88 -66.32 28.72
C LEU A 34 -110.55 -66.67 27.37
N LEU A 35 -111.15 -65.70 26.65
CA LEU A 35 -112.00 -65.95 25.46
C LEU A 35 -111.73 -65.03 24.24
N GLN A 36 -112.16 -65.47 23.05
CA GLN A 36 -111.63 -65.13 21.72
C GLN A 36 -112.08 -63.79 21.10
N THR A 37 -111.20 -63.23 20.26
CA THR A 37 -111.54 -63.03 18.83
C THR A 37 -110.42 -63.65 17.99
N SER A 38 -110.75 -64.47 16.97
CA SER A 38 -109.75 -65.19 16.16
C SER A 38 -110.15 -65.21 14.68
N THR A 39 -109.23 -64.83 13.80
CA THR A 39 -109.38 -64.94 12.35
C THR A 39 -109.45 -66.42 11.92
N PRO A 40 -110.19 -66.77 10.85
CA PRO A 40 -110.24 -68.15 10.37
C PRO A 40 -108.85 -68.69 9.97
N ASP A 41 -108.55 -69.92 10.37
CA ASP A 41 -107.25 -70.54 10.12
C ASP A 41 -107.03 -70.88 8.63
N ILE A 42 -108.11 -71.29 7.95
CA ILE A 42 -108.04 -71.89 6.62
C ILE A 42 -108.97 -71.18 5.63
N ALA A 43 -108.38 -70.75 4.52
CA ALA A 43 -109.09 -70.33 3.32
C ALA A 43 -109.47 -71.56 2.48
N TYR A 44 -110.76 -71.87 2.33
CA TYR A 44 -111.23 -72.93 1.42
C TYR A 44 -111.75 -72.32 0.12
N ILE A 45 -110.99 -72.45 -0.96
CA ILE A 45 -111.27 -71.83 -2.26
C ILE A 45 -112.07 -72.79 -3.14
N LEU A 46 -113.21 -72.31 -3.65
CA LEU A 46 -114.13 -73.01 -4.54
C LEU A 46 -114.55 -72.10 -5.70
N LYS A 47 -114.89 -72.67 -6.86
CA LYS A 47 -115.52 -71.89 -7.93
C LYS A 47 -116.98 -71.57 -7.61
N ASP A 48 -117.70 -72.60 -7.19
CA ASP A 48 -119.09 -72.56 -6.76
C ASP A 48 -119.18 -72.94 -5.28
N PRO A 49 -119.33 -71.94 -4.38
CA PRO A 49 -119.46 -72.16 -2.94
C PRO A 49 -120.67 -73.03 -2.54
N SER A 50 -121.71 -73.11 -3.37
CA SER A 50 -122.88 -73.97 -3.08
C SER A 50 -122.56 -75.47 -3.16
N LYS A 51 -121.44 -75.82 -3.81
CA LYS A 51 -120.92 -77.19 -3.97
C LYS A 51 -119.74 -77.48 -3.03
N ALA A 52 -119.69 -76.86 -1.85
CA ALA A 52 -118.71 -77.20 -0.82
C ALA A 52 -118.93 -78.63 -0.28
N ASP A 53 -117.87 -79.46 -0.27
CA ASP A 53 -117.93 -80.78 0.39
C ASP A 53 -118.02 -80.58 1.92
N SER A 54 -119.21 -80.82 2.47
CA SER A 54 -119.49 -80.70 3.89
C SER A 54 -118.73 -81.70 4.76
N ALA A 55 -118.36 -82.87 4.21
CA ALA A 55 -117.54 -83.84 4.92
C ALA A 55 -116.07 -83.39 5.01
N LEU A 56 -115.56 -82.65 4.01
CA LEU A 56 -114.22 -82.06 4.10
C LEU A 56 -114.17 -80.99 5.20
N LEU A 57 -115.16 -80.08 5.21
CA LEU A 57 -115.31 -79.08 6.26
C LEU A 57 -115.37 -79.71 7.65
N ASP A 58 -116.06 -80.85 7.79
CA ASP A 58 -116.15 -81.60 9.04
C ASP A 58 -114.82 -82.25 9.47
N GLU A 59 -113.99 -82.75 8.54
CA GLU A 59 -112.66 -83.25 8.91
C GLU A 59 -111.68 -82.12 9.25
N ILE A 60 -111.74 -80.97 8.55
CA ILE A 60 -110.96 -79.77 8.92
C ILE A 60 -111.35 -79.29 10.34
N ARG A 61 -112.65 -79.25 10.63
CA ARG A 61 -113.18 -78.89 11.95
C ARG A 61 -112.75 -79.86 13.06
N LYS A 62 -112.65 -81.17 12.77
CA LYS A 62 -112.11 -82.18 13.71
C LYS A 62 -110.61 -82.06 13.93
N ALA A 63 -109.87 -81.57 12.93
CA ALA A 63 -108.46 -81.23 13.08
C ALA A 63 -108.22 -79.95 13.92
N GLY A 64 -109.28 -79.29 14.41
CA GLY A 64 -109.20 -78.13 15.29
C GLY A 64 -109.08 -76.79 14.58
N PHE A 65 -109.22 -76.76 13.25
CA PHE A 65 -109.06 -75.55 12.44
C PHE A 65 -110.41 -74.93 12.06
N THR A 66 -110.44 -73.60 11.99
CA THR A 66 -111.58 -72.80 11.52
C THR A 66 -111.44 -72.46 10.03
N THR A 67 -112.56 -72.36 9.32
CA THR A 67 -112.59 -72.22 7.84
C THR A 67 -113.44 -71.05 7.36
N GLU A 68 -112.98 -70.38 6.30
CA GLU A 68 -113.73 -69.39 5.52
C GLU A 68 -113.81 -69.85 4.06
N ILE A 69 -115.02 -69.88 3.47
CA ILE A 69 -115.23 -70.32 2.09
C ILE A 69 -115.11 -69.10 1.15
N ILE A 70 -114.27 -69.20 0.13
CA ILE A 70 -113.95 -68.11 -0.80
C ILE A 70 -114.32 -68.55 -2.21
N SER A 71 -115.08 -67.73 -2.95
CA SER A 71 -115.35 -67.98 -4.37
C SER A 71 -114.16 -67.60 -5.25
N GLU A 72 -113.97 -68.31 -6.36
CA GLU A 72 -112.96 -68.02 -7.39
C GLU A 72 -112.96 -66.53 -7.81
N SER A 73 -114.16 -65.97 -8.00
CA SER A 73 -114.37 -64.55 -8.33
C SER A 73 -113.86 -63.57 -7.27
N ALA A 74 -113.76 -63.98 -6.00
CA ALA A 74 -113.29 -63.14 -4.90
C ALA A 74 -111.77 -63.18 -4.70
N VAL A 75 -111.09 -64.25 -5.16
CA VAL A 75 -109.66 -64.54 -4.90
C VAL A 75 -108.75 -63.32 -5.16
N LYS A 76 -108.97 -62.58 -6.25
CA LYS A 76 -108.15 -61.42 -6.62
C LYS A 76 -108.25 -60.25 -5.62
N GLY A 77 -109.32 -60.17 -4.83
CA GLY A 77 -109.55 -59.14 -3.81
C GLY A 77 -109.29 -59.59 -2.37
N THR A 78 -109.17 -60.90 -2.12
CA THR A 78 -108.95 -61.43 -0.76
C THR A 78 -107.50 -61.23 -0.32
N ASN A 79 -107.29 -60.55 0.82
CA ASN A 79 -105.99 -60.64 1.49
C ASN A 79 -105.84 -62.02 2.15
N PHE A 80 -104.99 -62.87 1.58
CA PHE A 80 -104.73 -64.21 2.12
C PHE A 80 -103.78 -64.23 3.32
N SER A 81 -103.12 -63.13 3.68
CA SER A 81 -102.18 -63.10 4.81
C SER A 81 -102.82 -63.26 6.20
N LYS A 82 -104.17 -63.31 6.28
CA LYS A 82 -104.91 -63.59 7.53
C LYS A 82 -105.13 -65.09 7.79
N TYR A 83 -104.82 -65.96 6.82
CA TYR A 83 -104.97 -67.41 6.95
C TYR A 83 -103.62 -68.09 7.15
N ARG A 84 -103.63 -69.24 7.83
CA ARG A 84 -102.45 -70.08 8.07
C ARG A 84 -102.29 -71.18 7.00
N VAL A 85 -103.40 -71.66 6.42
CA VAL A 85 -103.42 -72.63 5.31
C VAL A 85 -104.39 -72.19 4.21
N ILE A 86 -104.06 -72.47 2.95
CA ILE A 86 -105.03 -72.44 1.84
C ILE A 86 -105.37 -73.86 1.41
N VAL A 87 -106.67 -74.17 1.31
CA VAL A 87 -107.19 -75.40 0.73
C VAL A 87 -107.93 -75.08 -0.57
N ILE A 88 -107.68 -75.85 -1.63
CA ILE A 88 -108.33 -75.68 -2.94
C ILE A 88 -109.19 -76.92 -3.21
N GLY A 89 -110.47 -76.73 -3.53
CA GLY A 89 -111.41 -77.83 -3.84
C GLY A 89 -111.37 -78.32 -5.30
N ASP A 90 -112.17 -79.34 -5.60
CA ASP A 90 -111.98 -80.20 -6.78
C ASP A 90 -112.70 -79.77 -8.07
N GLN A 91 -113.14 -78.53 -8.11
CA GLN A 91 -113.98 -77.98 -9.17
C GLN A 91 -113.16 -77.55 -10.40
N ASN A 92 -113.83 -77.25 -11.52
CA ASN A 92 -113.18 -76.78 -12.75
C ASN A 92 -113.12 -75.24 -12.79
N PHE A 93 -112.00 -74.68 -12.31
CA PHE A 93 -111.72 -73.25 -12.20
C PHE A 93 -111.60 -72.60 -13.59
N GLU A 94 -112.12 -71.38 -13.74
CA GLU A 94 -112.02 -70.56 -14.97
C GLU A 94 -110.73 -69.74 -15.03
N HIS A 95 -110.20 -69.34 -13.87
CA HIS A 95 -109.02 -68.51 -13.68
C HIS A 95 -108.06 -69.09 -12.61
N PRO A 96 -107.60 -70.34 -12.77
CA PRO A 96 -106.73 -71.01 -11.80
C PRO A 96 -105.44 -70.23 -11.49
N GLU A 97 -104.93 -69.44 -12.44
CA GLU A 97 -103.72 -68.63 -12.32
C GLU A 97 -103.76 -67.58 -11.19
N LEU A 98 -104.97 -67.16 -10.78
CA LEU A 98 -105.20 -66.17 -9.73
C LEU A 98 -105.01 -66.73 -8.32
N ILE A 99 -105.05 -68.06 -8.14
CA ILE A 99 -104.93 -68.68 -6.82
C ILE A 99 -103.47 -68.59 -6.33
N PRO A 100 -103.19 -68.00 -5.16
CA PRO A 100 -101.83 -67.61 -4.74
C PRO A 100 -101.05 -68.76 -4.10
N PHE A 101 -101.05 -69.93 -4.75
CA PHE A 101 -100.35 -71.13 -4.25
C PHE A 101 -98.86 -70.89 -4.02
N GLU A 102 -98.25 -69.93 -4.71
CA GLU A 102 -96.82 -69.64 -4.57
C GLU A 102 -96.45 -68.88 -3.28
N LYS A 103 -97.41 -68.45 -2.45
CA LYS A 103 -97.15 -67.54 -1.31
C LYS A 103 -97.45 -68.09 0.08
N PHE A 104 -98.18 -69.20 0.19
CA PHE A 104 -98.71 -69.69 1.47
C PHE A 104 -98.62 -71.21 1.57
N ARG A 105 -98.56 -71.69 2.81
CA ARG A 105 -98.61 -73.11 3.17
C ARG A 105 -99.97 -73.68 2.70
N SER A 106 -99.97 -74.64 1.78
CA SER A 106 -101.17 -75.00 1.00
C SER A 106 -101.40 -76.51 0.87
N VAL A 107 -102.68 -76.93 0.87
CA VAL A 107 -103.10 -78.32 0.61
C VAL A 107 -104.11 -78.35 -0.53
N ILE A 108 -103.78 -79.04 -1.63
CA ILE A 108 -104.47 -78.89 -2.91
C ILE A 108 -105.23 -80.18 -3.25
N ILE A 109 -106.56 -80.11 -3.26
CA ILE A 109 -107.48 -81.24 -3.48
C ILE A 109 -108.02 -81.20 -4.91
N ASN A 110 -107.10 -81.43 -5.86
CA ASN A 110 -107.26 -81.53 -7.32
C ASN A 110 -108.44 -80.76 -7.95
N SER A 111 -108.25 -79.46 -8.18
CA SER A 111 -109.01 -78.72 -9.19
C SER A 111 -108.77 -79.27 -10.60
N HIS A 112 -109.79 -79.20 -11.47
CA HIS A 112 -109.63 -79.54 -12.88
C HIS A 112 -108.95 -78.40 -13.66
N ASN A 113 -108.26 -78.74 -14.75
CA ASN A 113 -107.74 -77.82 -15.77
C ASN A 113 -106.64 -76.80 -15.35
N TYR A 114 -105.68 -77.19 -14.50
CA TYR A 114 -104.53 -76.34 -14.15
C TYR A 114 -103.41 -76.30 -15.23
N ALA A 115 -103.54 -77.02 -16.35
CA ALA A 115 -102.53 -77.17 -17.39
C ALA A 115 -103.14 -77.35 -18.80
N SER A 116 -103.60 -76.25 -19.41
CA SER A 116 -104.33 -76.23 -20.68
C SER A 116 -103.45 -76.16 -21.94
N ARG A 117 -102.47 -77.07 -22.08
CA ARG A 117 -101.76 -77.31 -23.36
C ARG A 117 -101.67 -78.79 -23.70
N ILE A 118 -102.16 -79.15 -24.88
CA ILE A 118 -102.12 -80.52 -25.41
C ILE A 118 -100.70 -80.77 -25.97
N GLY A 119 -99.96 -81.72 -25.38
CA GLY A 119 -98.72 -82.25 -25.96
C GLY A 119 -97.43 -82.17 -25.13
N ASP A 120 -97.46 -81.71 -23.87
CA ASP A 120 -96.27 -81.53 -23.03
C ASP A 120 -96.08 -82.68 -22.00
N PRO A 121 -94.90 -83.33 -21.90
CA PRO A 121 -94.63 -84.44 -20.97
C PRO A 121 -94.12 -84.03 -19.56
N GLY A 122 -94.14 -82.74 -19.19
CA GLY A 122 -93.73 -82.25 -17.87
C GLY A 122 -94.55 -82.80 -16.68
N PHE A 123 -93.94 -82.87 -15.48
CA PHE A 123 -94.62 -83.36 -14.27
C PHE A 123 -95.56 -82.35 -13.62
N GLY A 124 -96.84 -82.70 -13.54
CA GLY A 124 -97.81 -81.91 -12.82
C GLY A 124 -99.25 -82.41 -12.90
N TRP A 125 -100.15 -81.44 -12.72
CA TRP A 125 -101.59 -81.56 -12.54
C TRP A 125 -102.26 -81.89 -13.89
N SER A 126 -102.48 -83.19 -14.15
CA SER A 126 -102.84 -83.70 -15.48
C SER A 126 -104.23 -83.24 -15.95
N ALA A 127 -104.31 -82.76 -17.19
CA ALA A 127 -105.57 -82.43 -17.87
C ALA A 127 -106.34 -83.65 -18.41
N ILE A 128 -105.70 -84.83 -18.48
CA ILE A 128 -106.35 -86.08 -18.94
C ILE A 128 -106.91 -86.83 -17.74
N PHE A 129 -108.21 -87.19 -17.80
CA PHE A 129 -108.94 -87.89 -16.74
C PHE A 129 -108.32 -89.24 -16.38
N GLY A 130 -107.66 -89.31 -15.23
CA GLY A 130 -107.18 -90.55 -14.59
C GLY A 130 -108.27 -91.31 -13.82
N THR A 131 -109.53 -91.24 -14.27
CA THR A 131 -110.71 -91.68 -13.50
C THR A 131 -110.82 -93.20 -13.43
N LYS A 132 -110.28 -93.81 -12.38
CA LYS A 132 -110.60 -95.19 -11.97
C LYS A 132 -111.94 -95.21 -11.22
N SER A 133 -112.98 -95.75 -11.85
CA SER A 133 -114.20 -96.19 -11.18
C SER A 133 -113.92 -97.40 -10.29
N SER A 134 -114.53 -97.46 -9.10
CA SER A 134 -114.34 -98.51 -8.07
C SER A 134 -113.04 -98.38 -7.24
N PRO A 135 -112.99 -98.87 -5.98
CA PRO A 135 -111.88 -98.62 -5.06
C PRO A 135 -110.52 -99.11 -5.59
N SER A 136 -109.57 -98.18 -5.72
CA SER A 136 -108.17 -98.48 -5.99
C SER A 136 -107.39 -98.64 -4.68
N ALA A 137 -106.63 -99.71 -4.56
CA ALA A 137 -105.72 -99.93 -3.44
C ALA A 137 -104.51 -98.99 -3.57
N LEU A 138 -104.40 -98.04 -2.64
CA LEU A 138 -103.28 -97.11 -2.54
C LEU A 138 -102.12 -97.76 -1.77
N SER A 139 -100.89 -97.46 -2.18
CA SER A 139 -99.67 -97.95 -1.54
C SER A 139 -98.78 -96.77 -1.11
N ILE A 140 -98.28 -96.82 0.14
CA ILE A 140 -97.30 -95.85 0.64
C ILE A 140 -95.95 -96.10 -0.06
N PHE A 141 -95.31 -95.02 -0.50
CA PHE A 141 -94.02 -95.02 -1.18
C PHE A 141 -92.87 -94.62 -0.24
N ASN A 142 -93.08 -93.55 0.55
CA ASN A 142 -92.14 -93.14 1.60
C ASN A 142 -92.77 -93.39 2.98
N PHE A 143 -92.13 -94.21 3.80
CA PHE A 143 -92.61 -94.58 5.14
C PHE A 143 -92.09 -93.69 6.28
N THR A 144 -91.01 -92.93 6.06
CA THR A 144 -90.40 -92.09 7.11
C THR A 144 -91.05 -90.71 7.22
N SER A 145 -91.85 -90.29 6.23
CA SER A 145 -92.48 -88.97 6.24
C SER A 145 -93.54 -88.85 7.36
N PRO A 146 -93.56 -87.74 8.13
CA PRO A 146 -94.62 -87.45 9.10
C PRO A 146 -96.03 -87.50 8.50
N LEU A 147 -96.16 -87.13 7.22
CA LEU A 147 -97.42 -87.13 6.46
C LEU A 147 -98.08 -88.51 6.40
N THR A 148 -97.28 -89.57 6.33
CA THR A 148 -97.71 -90.98 6.28
C THR A 148 -97.73 -91.66 7.65
N SER A 149 -97.45 -90.92 8.74
CA SER A 149 -97.25 -91.49 10.07
C SER A 149 -98.48 -92.24 10.61
N GLY A 150 -98.25 -93.50 10.99
CA GLY A 150 -99.27 -94.41 11.51
C GLY A 150 -100.42 -94.69 10.53
N ILE A 151 -100.09 -94.86 9.24
CA ILE A 151 -100.97 -95.37 8.18
C ILE A 151 -100.45 -96.74 7.70
N LYS A 152 -101.33 -97.62 7.23
CA LYS A 152 -100.96 -98.94 6.70
C LYS A 152 -100.27 -98.81 5.35
N SER A 153 -99.28 -99.68 5.10
CA SER A 153 -98.50 -99.73 3.85
C SER A 153 -99.34 -99.84 2.58
N LYS A 154 -100.50 -100.51 2.66
CA LYS A 154 -101.55 -100.48 1.64
C LYS A 154 -102.92 -100.30 2.28
N PHE A 155 -103.79 -99.51 1.66
CA PHE A 155 -105.15 -99.22 2.10
C PHE A 155 -106.03 -98.78 0.93
N ASN A 156 -107.36 -98.83 1.06
CA ASN A 156 -108.28 -98.28 0.04
C ASN A 156 -108.53 -96.80 0.34
N GLY A 157 -108.45 -95.93 -0.67
CA GLY A 157 -108.73 -94.49 -0.48
C GLY A 157 -110.20 -94.19 -0.18
N TYR A 158 -111.11 -94.99 -0.75
CA TYR A 158 -112.55 -94.79 -0.65
C TYR A 158 -113.28 -96.03 -0.13
N SER A 159 -114.41 -95.80 0.56
CA SER A 159 -115.22 -96.83 1.22
C SER A 159 -116.33 -97.44 0.36
N VAL A 160 -116.67 -96.84 -0.78
CA VAL A 160 -117.86 -97.18 -1.59
C VAL A 160 -117.49 -97.85 -2.90
N ILE A 161 -118.27 -98.86 -3.30
CA ILE A 161 -118.16 -99.56 -4.58
C ILE A 161 -119.31 -99.09 -5.49
N ASN A 162 -119.01 -98.82 -6.77
CA ASN A 162 -119.99 -98.57 -7.84
C ASN A 162 -120.89 -97.32 -7.71
N PRO A 163 -120.32 -96.17 -7.32
CA PRO A 163 -120.41 -95.02 -8.23
C PRO A 163 -119.03 -94.56 -8.75
N LEU A 164 -119.03 -93.68 -9.76
CA LEU A 164 -117.85 -92.98 -10.27
C LEU A 164 -117.34 -91.96 -9.24
N VAL A 165 -116.46 -92.41 -8.34
CA VAL A 165 -115.71 -91.54 -7.44
C VAL A 165 -114.39 -91.15 -8.11
N ASN A 166 -114.12 -89.86 -8.25
CA ASN A 166 -112.90 -89.40 -8.89
C ASN A 166 -111.69 -89.57 -7.97
N THR A 167 -110.62 -90.16 -8.51
CA THR A 167 -109.27 -90.08 -7.94
C THR A 167 -108.40 -89.42 -9.00
N PHE A 168 -107.49 -88.54 -8.57
CA PHE A 168 -106.57 -87.84 -9.44
C PHE A 168 -105.13 -88.04 -8.95
N TYR A 169 -104.18 -87.78 -9.84
CA TYR A 169 -102.78 -88.06 -9.63
C TYR A 169 -101.92 -87.24 -10.60
N LEU A 170 -100.64 -87.05 -10.29
CA LEU A 170 -99.72 -86.29 -11.14
C LEU A 170 -99.12 -87.17 -12.25
N LYS A 171 -98.88 -86.62 -13.44
CA LYS A 171 -98.18 -87.30 -14.56
C LYS A 171 -96.99 -86.47 -15.00
N GLY A 172 -95.89 -87.12 -15.43
CA GLY A 172 -94.73 -86.52 -16.12
C GLY A 172 -93.38 -86.71 -15.41
N LYS A 173 -92.32 -86.00 -15.86
CA LYS A 173 -90.95 -86.09 -15.27
C LYS A 173 -90.75 -85.25 -14.00
N LYS A 174 -90.74 -85.91 -12.83
CA LYS A 174 -90.67 -85.34 -11.46
C LYS A 174 -89.52 -84.30 -11.26
N PRO A 175 -89.78 -83.09 -10.71
CA PRO A 175 -88.77 -82.14 -10.25
C PRO A 175 -88.08 -82.56 -8.93
N LEU A 176 -86.94 -81.93 -8.64
CA LEU A 176 -86.31 -81.92 -7.31
C LEU A 176 -87.21 -81.20 -6.28
N GLY A 177 -87.15 -81.63 -5.01
CA GLY A 177 -87.94 -81.10 -3.88
C GLY A 177 -89.44 -81.45 -3.89
N ILE A 178 -89.93 -82.19 -4.88
CA ILE A 178 -91.17 -82.97 -4.74
C ILE A 178 -90.84 -84.27 -3.99
N ASN A 179 -91.68 -84.70 -3.05
CA ASN A 179 -91.61 -86.05 -2.48
C ASN A 179 -92.90 -86.81 -2.71
N ILE A 180 -92.80 -88.00 -3.32
CA ILE A 180 -93.95 -88.89 -3.58
C ILE A 180 -94.18 -89.74 -2.34
N LEU A 181 -95.42 -89.77 -1.87
CA LEU A 181 -95.78 -90.37 -0.58
C LEU A 181 -96.74 -91.54 -0.74
N ILE A 182 -97.71 -91.45 -1.65
CA ILE A 182 -98.74 -92.48 -1.87
C ILE A 182 -99.05 -92.62 -3.37
N THR A 183 -99.18 -93.86 -3.87
CA THR A 183 -99.35 -94.19 -5.31
C THR A 183 -100.45 -95.23 -5.57
N THR A 184 -100.90 -95.41 -6.83
CA THR A 184 -101.98 -96.36 -7.20
C THR A 184 -101.54 -97.79 -7.57
N GLY A 185 -100.27 -98.16 -7.37
CA GLY A 185 -99.80 -99.56 -7.32
C GLY A 185 -99.15 -100.16 -8.57
N ILE A 186 -99.34 -99.58 -9.77
CA ILE A 186 -98.57 -99.87 -11.00
C ILE A 186 -98.20 -98.51 -11.63
N ASP A 187 -97.04 -98.42 -12.28
CA ASP A 187 -96.44 -97.20 -12.86
C ASP A 187 -96.26 -96.00 -11.91
N ALA A 188 -96.39 -96.25 -10.59
CA ALA A 188 -96.12 -95.33 -9.48
C ALA A 188 -96.83 -93.95 -9.55
N GLU A 189 -97.95 -93.86 -10.28
CA GLU A 189 -98.79 -92.64 -10.38
C GLU A 189 -99.12 -92.07 -8.98
N PRO A 190 -98.56 -90.90 -8.60
CA PRO A 190 -98.64 -90.38 -7.23
C PRO A 190 -99.97 -89.66 -6.98
N VAL A 191 -100.65 -90.06 -5.90
CA VAL A 191 -101.94 -89.52 -5.43
C VAL A 191 -101.75 -88.55 -4.26
N VAL A 192 -100.72 -88.75 -3.44
CA VAL A 192 -100.32 -87.80 -2.39
C VAL A 192 -98.81 -87.56 -2.51
N ALA A 193 -98.42 -86.29 -2.51
CA ALA A 193 -97.03 -85.84 -2.61
C ALA A 193 -96.84 -84.50 -1.88
N SER A 194 -95.71 -84.31 -1.21
CA SER A 194 -95.33 -83.00 -0.66
C SER A 194 -94.45 -82.23 -1.64
N VAL A 195 -94.45 -80.91 -1.46
CA VAL A 195 -93.71 -79.90 -2.22
C VAL A 195 -92.92 -79.06 -1.23
N GLU A 196 -91.60 -79.04 -1.37
CA GLU A 196 -90.72 -78.23 -0.55
C GLU A 196 -90.70 -76.76 -1.00
N LYS A 197 -90.22 -75.89 -0.10
CA LYS A 197 -89.97 -74.47 -0.38
C LYS A 197 -88.82 -74.35 -1.38
N GLY A 198 -89.01 -73.61 -2.46
CA GLY A 198 -88.05 -73.43 -3.56
C GLY A 198 -88.31 -74.27 -4.83
N VAL A 199 -89.31 -75.16 -4.83
CA VAL A 199 -89.61 -76.04 -5.98
C VAL A 199 -90.31 -75.27 -7.11
N LYS A 200 -89.88 -75.50 -8.36
CA LYS A 200 -90.52 -74.94 -9.57
C LYS A 200 -91.57 -75.88 -10.18
N PHE A 201 -92.68 -75.31 -10.66
CA PHE A 201 -93.75 -75.99 -11.37
C PHE A 201 -93.72 -75.72 -12.89
N LEU A 202 -94.58 -76.40 -13.65
CA LEU A 202 -94.66 -76.33 -15.13
C LEU A 202 -95.06 -74.98 -15.72
N ASN A 203 -95.41 -73.98 -14.90
CA ASN A 203 -95.77 -72.63 -15.30
C ASN A 203 -94.74 -71.59 -14.82
N ASP A 204 -93.49 -72.01 -14.61
CA ASP A 204 -92.34 -71.25 -14.11
C ASP A 204 -92.52 -70.57 -12.72
N LYS A 205 -93.69 -70.71 -12.07
CA LYS A 205 -93.87 -70.32 -10.66
C LYS A 205 -93.06 -71.24 -9.74
N THR A 206 -92.46 -70.65 -8.71
CA THR A 206 -91.77 -71.36 -7.61
C THR A 206 -92.65 -71.38 -6.37
N ALA A 207 -92.83 -72.53 -5.72
CA ALA A 207 -93.39 -72.61 -4.37
C ALA A 207 -92.49 -71.84 -3.38
N ARG A 208 -92.97 -70.75 -2.77
CA ARG A 208 -92.22 -70.04 -1.73
C ARG A 208 -92.43 -70.61 -0.33
N GLU A 209 -93.33 -71.59 -0.17
CA GLU A 209 -93.70 -72.21 1.10
C GLU A 209 -94.02 -73.71 0.90
N ARG A 210 -93.91 -74.50 1.97
CA ARG A 210 -94.20 -75.95 1.97
C ARG A 210 -95.66 -76.21 1.59
N SER A 211 -95.93 -77.17 0.71
CA SER A 211 -97.30 -77.51 0.25
C SER A 211 -97.51 -79.00 0.04
N VAL A 212 -98.77 -79.45 -0.07
CA VAL A 212 -99.14 -80.87 -0.30
C VAL A 212 -100.16 -81.00 -1.43
N PHE A 213 -99.90 -81.93 -2.36
CA PHE A 213 -100.90 -82.47 -3.27
C PHE A 213 -101.68 -83.60 -2.61
N PHE A 214 -103.01 -83.57 -2.72
CA PHE A 214 -103.91 -84.59 -2.19
C PHE A 214 -105.02 -84.93 -3.20
N GLY A 215 -104.74 -85.85 -4.13
CA GLY A 215 -105.62 -86.20 -5.27
C GLY A 215 -106.88 -87.02 -4.95
N ILE A 216 -107.32 -87.06 -3.69
CA ILE A 216 -108.45 -87.86 -3.21
C ILE A 216 -109.55 -86.89 -2.78
N THR A 217 -110.56 -86.63 -3.62
CA THR A 217 -111.35 -85.39 -3.49
C THR A 217 -112.66 -85.50 -2.72
N GLN A 218 -113.41 -86.60 -2.88
CA GLN A 218 -114.77 -86.68 -2.32
C GLN A 218 -114.73 -87.16 -0.85
N ALA A 219 -114.61 -86.22 0.09
CA ALA A 219 -114.36 -86.48 1.51
C ALA A 219 -115.46 -87.30 2.20
N ARG A 220 -116.70 -87.18 1.71
CA ARG A 220 -117.85 -88.01 2.10
C ARG A 220 -117.63 -89.53 1.95
N TYR A 221 -116.66 -89.95 1.13
CA TYR A 221 -116.35 -91.35 0.86
C TYR A 221 -114.97 -91.79 1.37
N TRP A 222 -114.20 -90.91 2.01
CA TRP A 222 -112.84 -91.22 2.52
C TRP A 222 -112.85 -92.28 3.61
N THR A 223 -111.90 -93.21 3.54
CA THR A 223 -111.58 -94.15 4.62
C THR A 223 -110.90 -93.48 5.82
N PRO A 224 -110.87 -94.11 7.02
CA PRO A 224 -110.20 -93.55 8.21
C PRO A 224 -108.71 -93.23 7.97
N GLU A 225 -108.01 -94.10 7.24
CA GLU A 225 -106.63 -93.88 6.80
C GLU A 225 -106.51 -92.58 5.97
N THR A 226 -107.37 -92.40 4.97
CA THR A 226 -107.40 -91.20 4.10
C THR A 226 -107.62 -89.91 4.90
N LYS A 227 -108.58 -89.94 5.85
CA LYS A 227 -108.87 -88.80 6.76
C LYS A 227 -107.65 -88.44 7.60
N LYS A 228 -106.92 -89.43 8.11
CA LYS A 228 -105.70 -89.21 8.89
C LYS A 228 -104.55 -88.66 8.05
N ILE A 229 -104.36 -89.10 6.81
CA ILE A 229 -103.34 -88.51 5.91
C ILE A 229 -103.65 -87.02 5.64
N PHE A 230 -104.92 -86.68 5.41
CA PHE A 230 -105.32 -85.27 5.24
C PHE A 230 -105.03 -84.44 6.49
N ASN A 231 -105.33 -84.95 7.70
CA ASN A 231 -105.01 -84.27 8.95
C ASN A 231 -103.48 -84.09 9.13
N ASN A 232 -102.69 -85.15 8.94
CA ASN A 232 -101.23 -85.07 8.95
C ASN A 232 -100.71 -84.02 7.95
N SER A 233 -101.38 -83.87 6.80
CA SER A 233 -101.04 -82.88 5.77
C SER A 233 -101.25 -81.44 6.23
N LEU A 234 -102.34 -81.14 6.96
CA LEU A 234 -102.57 -79.82 7.55
C LEU A 234 -101.49 -79.48 8.59
N TYR A 235 -101.16 -80.42 9.48
CA TYR A 235 -100.12 -80.19 10.50
C TYR A 235 -98.73 -80.01 9.89
N TRP A 236 -98.31 -80.84 8.93
CA TRP A 236 -96.97 -80.74 8.35
C TRP A 236 -96.73 -79.42 7.59
N VAL A 237 -97.71 -78.93 6.81
CA VAL A 237 -97.56 -77.61 6.16
C VAL A 237 -97.54 -76.48 7.19
N LEU A 238 -98.19 -76.62 8.35
CA LEU A 238 -98.22 -75.61 9.41
C LEU A 238 -96.96 -75.56 10.28
N TYR A 239 -96.28 -76.69 10.51
CA TYR A 239 -95.22 -76.78 11.53
C TYR A 239 -93.86 -77.26 11.01
N GLY A 240 -93.77 -77.95 9.87
CA GLY A 240 -92.49 -78.35 9.28
C GLY A 240 -91.88 -79.64 9.88
N GLU A 241 -90.56 -79.63 10.08
CA GLU A 241 -89.75 -80.72 10.61
C GLU A 241 -88.59 -80.12 11.44
N ASP A 242 -88.30 -80.78 12.56
CA ASP A 242 -87.22 -80.53 13.53
C ASP A 242 -86.40 -81.83 13.58
N ARG A 243 -85.08 -81.74 13.41
CA ARG A 243 -84.22 -82.90 13.16
C ARG A 243 -83.43 -83.36 14.38
N ASP A 244 -82.66 -82.48 15.00
CA ASP A 244 -81.78 -82.82 16.12
C ASP A 244 -82.42 -82.60 17.50
N LYS A 245 -83.52 -81.84 17.57
CA LYS A 245 -84.42 -81.60 18.72
C LYS A 245 -83.84 -80.67 19.77
N ASP A 246 -83.09 -79.65 19.35
CA ASP A 246 -82.89 -78.49 20.19
C ASP A 246 -84.21 -77.70 20.41
N GLY A 247 -85.17 -77.79 19.48
CA GLY A 247 -86.49 -77.17 19.55
C GLY A 247 -86.70 -75.99 18.60
N PHE A 248 -85.73 -75.68 17.74
CA PHE A 248 -85.96 -74.88 16.53
C PHE A 248 -86.38 -75.77 15.36
N PHE A 249 -86.51 -75.16 14.19
CA PHE A 249 -86.86 -75.84 12.95
C PHE A 249 -85.87 -75.44 11.87
N ALA A 250 -85.66 -76.33 10.89
CA ALA A 250 -84.75 -76.19 9.74
C ALA A 250 -84.95 -74.96 8.82
N ASP A 251 -85.83 -74.02 9.17
CA ASP A 251 -86.02 -72.72 8.51
C ASP A 251 -85.74 -71.51 9.41
N VAL A 252 -85.17 -71.73 10.59
CA VAL A 252 -84.79 -70.70 11.59
C VAL A 252 -83.40 -70.95 12.19
N ASP A 253 -83.07 -72.21 12.47
CA ASP A 253 -81.77 -72.62 13.01
C ASP A 253 -80.63 -72.34 11.99
N CYS A 254 -79.47 -71.88 12.48
CA CYS A 254 -78.28 -71.71 11.65
C CYS A 254 -77.52 -73.04 11.38
N ASN A 255 -77.78 -74.11 12.16
CA ASN A 255 -77.29 -75.47 11.86
C ASN A 255 -78.17 -76.62 12.45
N ASP A 256 -79.24 -77.02 11.73
CA ASP A 256 -80.25 -78.11 11.99
C ASP A 256 -79.66 -79.55 12.09
N ASN A 257 -78.45 -79.68 12.60
CA ASN A 257 -77.71 -80.91 12.88
C ASN A 257 -76.73 -80.79 14.09
N ASP A 258 -76.63 -79.63 14.76
CA ASP A 258 -75.82 -79.42 15.98
C ASP A 258 -76.58 -78.59 17.04
N PRO A 259 -77.10 -79.22 18.12
CA PRO A 259 -77.95 -78.59 19.14
C PRO A 259 -77.17 -77.69 20.14
N LYS A 260 -76.16 -76.99 19.63
CA LYS A 260 -75.34 -75.97 20.30
C LYS A 260 -75.24 -74.68 19.49
N SER A 261 -75.34 -74.76 18.17
CA SER A 261 -75.22 -73.62 17.25
C SER A 261 -76.60 -73.01 16.98
N PHE A 262 -77.31 -72.67 18.06
CA PHE A 262 -78.69 -72.22 18.04
C PHE A 262 -78.81 -70.76 18.48
N PRO A 263 -79.86 -70.03 18.04
CA PRO A 263 -79.92 -68.61 18.33
C PRO A 263 -80.04 -68.25 19.81
N GLY A 264 -79.09 -67.44 20.30
CA GLY A 264 -78.97 -67.11 21.72
C GLY A 264 -78.23 -68.15 22.58
N ALA A 265 -77.39 -68.99 21.98
CA ALA A 265 -76.37 -69.76 22.69
C ALA A 265 -75.34 -68.86 23.42
N ILE A 266 -74.40 -69.48 24.15
CA ILE A 266 -73.28 -68.78 24.79
C ILE A 266 -72.05 -68.88 23.88
N GLU A 267 -71.50 -67.73 23.53
CA GLU A 267 -70.34 -67.64 22.64
C GLU A 267 -69.04 -68.17 23.29
N ILE A 268 -68.18 -68.81 22.48
CA ILE A 268 -66.84 -69.27 22.83
C ILE A 268 -65.83 -68.31 22.18
N PRO A 269 -65.18 -67.43 22.96
CA PRO A 269 -64.35 -66.36 22.39
C PRO A 269 -63.19 -66.91 21.55
N TYR A 270 -62.99 -66.29 20.38
CA TYR A 270 -61.86 -66.48 19.49
C TYR A 270 -61.82 -67.81 18.72
N ASP A 271 -62.90 -68.60 18.71
CA ASP A 271 -62.96 -69.86 17.95
C ASP A 271 -63.48 -69.72 16.50
N GLY A 272 -64.02 -68.55 16.15
CA GLY A 272 -64.50 -68.21 14.81
C GLY A 272 -65.81 -68.88 14.39
N ILE A 273 -66.56 -69.48 15.33
CA ILE A 273 -67.88 -70.05 15.11
C ILE A 273 -68.92 -69.13 15.77
N ASP A 274 -69.82 -68.55 14.98
CA ASP A 274 -70.99 -67.80 15.47
C ASP A 274 -71.99 -68.77 16.13
N GLN A 275 -71.82 -69.07 17.42
CA GLN A 275 -72.68 -70.06 18.10
C GLN A 275 -74.08 -69.52 18.37
N ASN A 276 -74.19 -68.22 18.66
CA ASN A 276 -75.46 -67.57 18.98
C ASN A 276 -76.26 -67.06 17.76
N CYS A 277 -75.75 -67.27 16.53
CA CYS A 277 -76.32 -66.88 15.23
C CYS A 277 -76.59 -65.36 15.05
N ASP A 278 -75.86 -64.44 15.72
CA ASP A 278 -75.97 -62.97 15.51
C ASP A 278 -75.00 -62.42 14.45
N GLY A 279 -74.05 -63.25 14.01
CA GLY A 279 -73.01 -62.92 13.05
C GLY A 279 -71.67 -62.49 13.67
N LYS A 280 -71.42 -62.74 14.97
CA LYS A 280 -70.17 -62.32 15.66
C LYS A 280 -69.70 -63.27 16.77
N ASP A 281 -68.42 -63.63 16.66
CA ASP A 281 -67.57 -64.12 17.76
C ASP A 281 -67.29 -63.00 18.79
N LEU A 282 -67.01 -63.35 20.05
CA LEU A 282 -66.74 -62.40 21.14
C LEU A 282 -65.25 -61.96 21.15
N VAL A 283 -65.03 -60.65 21.09
CA VAL A 283 -63.69 -60.05 20.89
C VAL A 283 -63.14 -59.22 22.07
N ASP A 284 -63.93 -59.11 23.14
CA ASP A 284 -63.67 -58.36 24.38
C ASP A 284 -64.28 -59.21 25.52
N VAL A 285 -63.44 -59.79 26.37
CA VAL A 285 -63.87 -60.75 27.41
C VAL A 285 -64.16 -60.07 28.75
N ASP A 286 -63.36 -59.10 29.17
CA ASP A 286 -63.49 -58.47 30.50
C ASP A 286 -64.33 -57.19 30.54
N LYS A 287 -64.61 -56.59 29.36
CA LYS A 287 -65.56 -55.48 29.10
C LYS A 287 -65.07 -54.09 29.50
N ASP A 288 -63.76 -53.88 29.43
CA ASP A 288 -63.16 -52.55 29.54
C ASP A 288 -63.25 -51.70 28.26
N ASN A 289 -63.73 -52.29 27.15
CA ASN A 289 -63.92 -51.75 25.80
C ASN A 289 -62.67 -51.70 24.90
N TYR A 290 -61.57 -52.37 25.25
CA TYR A 290 -60.53 -52.74 24.29
C TYR A 290 -60.74 -54.18 23.81
N ALA A 291 -60.32 -54.45 22.56
CA ALA A 291 -60.38 -55.80 22.01
C ALA A 291 -59.04 -56.52 22.22
N SER A 292 -59.09 -57.83 22.43
CA SER A 292 -57.93 -58.67 22.72
C SER A 292 -56.85 -58.59 21.64
N ILE A 293 -55.57 -58.53 22.06
CA ILE A 293 -54.42 -58.68 21.16
C ILE A 293 -54.45 -59.99 20.35
N LYS A 294 -55.15 -61.03 20.83
CA LYS A 294 -55.37 -62.30 20.11
C LYS A 294 -56.08 -62.11 18.76
N VAL A 295 -56.93 -61.10 18.63
CA VAL A 295 -57.63 -60.70 17.39
C VAL A 295 -57.09 -59.40 16.78
N GLY A 296 -55.95 -58.91 17.28
CA GLY A 296 -55.29 -57.69 16.79
C GLY A 296 -55.90 -56.39 17.32
N GLY A 297 -56.58 -56.42 18.47
CA GLY A 297 -56.95 -55.20 19.20
C GLY A 297 -55.79 -54.65 20.05
N GLU A 298 -56.06 -53.54 20.75
CA GLU A 298 -55.06 -52.80 21.54
C GLU A 298 -54.91 -53.29 22.98
N ASP A 299 -55.74 -54.25 23.43
CA ASP A 299 -55.70 -54.72 24.81
C ASP A 299 -54.51 -55.66 25.09
N CYS A 300 -53.75 -55.33 26.13
CA CYS A 300 -52.64 -56.11 26.63
C CYS A 300 -53.05 -57.23 27.61
N ASN A 301 -54.23 -57.18 28.24
CA ASN A 301 -54.65 -58.15 29.24
C ASN A 301 -56.18 -58.34 29.36
N ASP A 302 -56.73 -58.96 28.32
CA ASP A 302 -58.12 -59.45 28.06
C ASP A 302 -58.70 -60.43 29.11
N GLU A 303 -58.17 -60.42 30.33
CA GLU A 303 -58.68 -61.10 31.52
C GLU A 303 -58.75 -60.16 32.75
N ASN A 304 -58.38 -58.87 32.63
CA ASN A 304 -58.37 -57.89 33.71
C ASN A 304 -58.49 -56.42 33.24
N PHE A 305 -59.72 -55.88 33.32
CA PHE A 305 -60.17 -54.52 32.96
C PHE A 305 -59.39 -53.33 33.55
N THR A 306 -58.43 -53.59 34.44
CA THR A 306 -57.56 -52.58 35.05
C THR A 306 -56.20 -52.46 34.36
N ILE A 307 -55.86 -53.30 33.39
CA ILE A 307 -54.55 -53.30 32.72
C ILE A 307 -54.78 -53.07 31.22
N ASN A 308 -54.75 -51.78 30.79
CA ASN A 308 -55.15 -51.38 29.43
C ASN A 308 -54.56 -50.02 28.98
N PRO A 309 -54.57 -49.70 27.67
CA PRO A 309 -53.98 -48.48 27.08
C PRO A 309 -54.44 -47.10 27.59
N LYS A 310 -55.38 -47.00 28.55
CA LYS A 310 -55.81 -45.73 29.16
C LYS A 310 -55.81 -45.72 30.69
N ASN A 311 -55.16 -46.69 31.35
CA ASN A 311 -54.95 -46.56 32.80
C ASN A 311 -54.07 -45.32 33.10
N PRO A 312 -54.42 -44.47 34.09
CA PRO A 312 -53.57 -43.34 34.51
C PRO A 312 -52.33 -43.72 35.34
N ASP A 313 -52.16 -44.99 35.73
CA ASP A 313 -50.95 -45.53 36.37
C ASP A 313 -50.03 -46.15 35.30
N PRO A 314 -48.79 -45.66 35.10
CA PRO A 314 -47.81 -46.23 34.17
C PRO A 314 -47.64 -47.75 34.29
N LEU A 315 -47.63 -48.29 35.52
CA LEU A 315 -47.44 -49.72 35.76
C LEU A 315 -48.58 -50.61 35.22
N LEU A 316 -49.72 -50.01 34.84
CA LEU A 316 -50.94 -50.68 34.42
C LEU A 316 -51.44 -50.22 33.04
N ASN A 317 -50.73 -49.29 32.37
CA ASN A 317 -51.21 -48.70 31.12
C ASN A 317 -50.73 -49.43 29.84
N CYS A 318 -49.79 -50.38 29.98
CA CYS A 318 -49.22 -51.19 28.90
C CYS A 318 -48.57 -50.44 27.72
N ILE A 319 -48.40 -49.12 27.83
CA ILE A 319 -47.52 -48.36 26.93
C ILE A 319 -46.13 -48.25 27.57
N ASN A 320 -45.18 -47.72 26.82
CA ASN A 320 -43.89 -47.32 27.38
C ASN A 320 -44.03 -45.85 27.80
N ASP A 321 -43.87 -45.57 29.09
CA ASP A 321 -43.83 -44.22 29.65
C ASP A 321 -42.42 -43.61 29.52
N ALA A 322 -42.15 -42.42 30.04
CA ALA A 322 -40.84 -41.77 29.85
C ALA A 322 -39.98 -41.79 31.13
N PRO A 323 -38.67 -42.10 31.07
CA PRO A 323 -37.80 -42.16 32.24
C PRO A 323 -37.82 -40.88 33.07
N ILE A 324 -37.88 -40.97 34.40
CA ILE A 324 -38.01 -39.81 35.28
C ILE A 324 -36.64 -39.42 35.84
N ILE A 325 -36.15 -38.21 35.52
CA ILE A 325 -34.84 -37.70 35.99
C ILE A 325 -35.01 -36.89 37.28
N GLU A 326 -34.29 -37.27 38.35
CA GLU A 326 -34.28 -36.60 39.66
C GLU A 326 -33.78 -35.14 39.60
N LEU A 327 -33.89 -34.38 40.70
CA LEU A 327 -33.33 -33.03 40.75
C LEU A 327 -31.80 -33.06 40.70
N ILE A 328 -31.22 -32.53 39.62
CA ILE A 328 -29.77 -32.35 39.52
C ILE A 328 -29.43 -30.98 40.14
N PRO A 329 -28.55 -30.90 41.16
CA PRO A 329 -28.12 -29.64 41.73
C PRO A 329 -27.15 -28.89 40.82
N ASP A 330 -26.94 -27.60 41.10
CA ASP A 330 -25.80 -26.84 40.56
C ASP A 330 -24.48 -27.50 41.03
N ILE A 331 -23.54 -27.70 40.12
CA ILE A 331 -22.20 -28.25 40.42
C ILE A 331 -21.17 -27.13 40.25
N SER A 332 -20.21 -27.02 41.18
CA SER A 332 -19.12 -26.04 41.11
C SER A 332 -17.75 -26.69 41.16
N GLY A 333 -16.76 -26.05 40.53
CA GLY A 333 -15.34 -26.39 40.63
C GLY A 333 -14.50 -25.31 39.96
N LYS A 334 -13.24 -25.61 39.63
CA LYS A 334 -12.32 -24.65 39.02
C LYS A 334 -11.88 -25.06 37.62
N GLU A 335 -11.19 -24.15 36.95
CA GLU A 335 -10.45 -24.46 35.73
C GLU A 335 -9.30 -25.44 35.97
N ASN A 336 -8.99 -26.24 34.94
CA ASN A 336 -8.05 -27.37 34.97
C ASN A 336 -8.35 -28.50 36.01
N ASP A 337 -9.38 -28.36 36.85
CA ASP A 337 -9.89 -29.43 37.71
C ASP A 337 -10.65 -30.53 36.94
N ARG A 338 -10.83 -31.68 37.57
CA ARG A 338 -11.71 -32.76 37.08
C ARG A 338 -13.04 -32.73 37.84
N ILE A 339 -14.08 -32.22 37.18
CA ILE A 339 -15.45 -32.15 37.71
C ILE A 339 -16.11 -33.53 37.62
N PHE A 340 -16.80 -33.94 38.67
CA PHE A 340 -17.52 -35.22 38.75
C PHE A 340 -18.92 -35.01 39.32
N PHE A 341 -19.95 -35.59 38.69
CA PHE A 341 -21.31 -35.60 39.20
C PHE A 341 -22.08 -36.84 38.76
N SER A 342 -23.16 -37.19 39.47
CA SER A 342 -24.07 -38.29 39.12
C SER A 342 -25.48 -37.77 38.87
N VAL A 343 -26.17 -38.35 37.89
CA VAL A 343 -27.57 -38.03 37.59
C VAL A 343 -28.41 -39.28 37.77
N ASN A 344 -29.28 -39.28 38.77
CA ASN A 344 -30.21 -40.38 38.98
C ASN A 344 -31.44 -40.24 38.09
N ALA A 345 -31.93 -41.37 37.59
CA ALA A 345 -33.22 -41.50 36.95
C ALA A 345 -33.83 -42.88 37.25
N SER A 346 -35.16 -42.95 37.23
CA SER A 346 -35.94 -44.16 37.42
C SER A 346 -36.97 -44.30 36.30
N ASP A 347 -37.21 -45.53 35.89
CA ASP A 347 -38.24 -45.87 34.90
C ASP A 347 -39.42 -46.55 35.61
N PRO A 348 -40.71 -46.28 35.28
CA PRO A 348 -41.82 -46.88 36.00
C PRO A 348 -41.93 -48.38 35.69
N GLU A 349 -41.83 -48.76 34.42
CA GLU A 349 -41.74 -50.16 33.95
C GLU A 349 -40.40 -50.83 34.29
N ASN A 350 -39.45 -50.07 34.84
CA ASN A 350 -38.10 -50.51 35.22
C ASN A 350 -37.27 -51.02 34.02
N ASP A 351 -37.43 -50.39 32.85
CA ASP A 351 -36.67 -50.68 31.63
C ASP A 351 -35.19 -50.21 31.74
N LEU A 352 -34.30 -50.74 30.90
CA LEU A 352 -32.84 -50.56 31.07
C LEU A 352 -32.32 -49.17 30.61
N LEU A 353 -32.22 -48.24 31.57
CA LEU A 353 -31.81 -46.86 31.32
C LEU A 353 -30.39 -46.67 30.77
N ARG A 354 -30.28 -45.78 29.78
CA ARG A 354 -29.07 -45.34 29.08
C ARG A 354 -28.93 -43.82 29.20
N TYR A 355 -27.73 -43.36 29.52
CA TYR A 355 -27.42 -41.96 29.81
C TYR A 355 -26.63 -41.31 28.67
N SER A 356 -26.90 -40.03 28.39
CA SER A 356 -26.23 -39.24 27.35
C SER A 356 -26.15 -37.75 27.74
N VAL A 357 -25.20 -37.02 27.17
CA VAL A 357 -25.04 -35.56 27.36
C VAL A 357 -24.61 -34.88 26.06
N ASN A 358 -24.98 -33.61 25.88
CA ASN A 358 -24.72 -32.83 24.67
C ASN A 358 -23.33 -32.13 24.61
N ASP A 359 -22.34 -32.59 25.38
CA ASP A 359 -20.95 -32.12 25.30
C ASP A 359 -20.01 -33.33 25.30
N SER A 360 -19.26 -33.50 24.21
CA SER A 360 -18.35 -34.63 23.99
C SER A 360 -17.10 -34.61 24.88
N ARG A 361 -16.89 -33.55 25.68
CA ARG A 361 -15.81 -33.46 26.67
C ARG A 361 -16.19 -34.10 28.02
N ILE A 362 -17.42 -34.59 28.15
CA ILE A 362 -17.93 -35.23 29.36
C ILE A 362 -17.97 -36.74 29.15
N GLU A 363 -17.08 -37.45 29.84
CA GLU A 363 -17.05 -38.92 29.89
C GLU A 363 -18.25 -39.42 30.71
N ILE A 364 -18.93 -40.47 30.24
CA ILE A 364 -20.10 -41.08 30.90
C ILE A 364 -19.79 -42.53 31.27
N GLN A 365 -20.03 -42.91 32.52
CA GLN A 365 -19.96 -44.29 32.99
C GLN A 365 -21.21 -44.61 33.83
N GLY A 366 -22.17 -45.32 33.23
CA GLY A 366 -23.49 -45.53 33.85
C GLY A 366 -24.21 -44.21 34.09
N ASN A 367 -24.53 -43.91 35.36
CA ASN A 367 -25.14 -42.66 35.78
C ASN A 367 -24.14 -41.57 36.19
N GLN A 368 -22.82 -41.82 36.06
CA GLN A 368 -21.75 -40.91 36.45
C GLN A 368 -21.19 -40.14 35.25
N PHE A 369 -20.91 -38.86 35.45
CA PHE A 369 -20.44 -37.91 34.45
C PHE A 369 -19.14 -37.26 34.95
N THR A 370 -18.08 -37.31 34.13
CA THR A 370 -16.77 -36.73 34.44
C THR A 370 -16.36 -35.75 33.36
N TRP A 371 -16.00 -34.52 33.74
CA TRP A 371 -15.53 -33.48 32.82
C TRP A 371 -14.16 -32.98 33.28
N GLN A 372 -13.17 -33.07 32.40
CA GLN A 372 -11.90 -32.38 32.58
C GLN A 372 -12.06 -30.94 32.04
N THR A 373 -11.98 -29.93 32.91
CA THR A 373 -11.97 -28.53 32.47
C THR A 373 -10.59 -28.15 31.95
N SER A 374 -10.56 -27.09 31.13
CA SER A 374 -9.35 -26.38 30.72
C SER A 374 -9.23 -25.04 31.44
N PHE A 375 -8.21 -24.23 31.09
CA PHE A 375 -8.10 -22.80 31.47
C PHE A 375 -8.86 -21.86 30.51
N GLU A 376 -9.82 -22.40 29.75
CA GLU A 376 -10.68 -21.63 28.83
C GLU A 376 -12.17 -21.89 29.13
N ASP A 377 -12.46 -22.45 30.31
CA ASP A 377 -13.75 -23.00 30.72
C ASP A 377 -14.41 -22.25 31.89
N ALA A 378 -13.83 -21.14 32.37
CA ALA A 378 -14.44 -20.27 33.38
C ALA A 378 -15.88 -19.83 33.02
N GLY A 379 -16.71 -19.66 34.05
CA GLY A 379 -18.08 -19.19 33.95
C GLY A 379 -19.15 -20.28 34.09
N ILE A 380 -20.35 -20.00 33.56
CA ILE A 380 -21.55 -20.83 33.77
C ILE A 380 -21.87 -21.64 32.50
N HIS A 381 -21.90 -22.96 32.67
CA HIS A 381 -22.07 -23.95 31.62
C HIS A 381 -23.36 -24.75 31.83
N TYR A 382 -24.28 -24.68 30.87
CA TYR A 382 -25.46 -25.55 30.86
C TYR A 382 -25.19 -26.79 30.02
N ARG A 383 -25.58 -27.97 30.53
CA ARG A 383 -25.48 -29.26 29.83
C ARG A 383 -26.80 -30.00 29.88
N LYS A 384 -27.21 -30.55 28.74
CA LYS A 384 -28.48 -31.23 28.50
C LYS A 384 -28.27 -32.74 28.67
N ILE A 385 -28.61 -33.25 29.86
CA ILE A 385 -28.52 -34.67 30.21
C ILE A 385 -29.81 -35.37 29.74
N SER A 386 -29.67 -36.38 28.88
CA SER A 386 -30.82 -37.09 28.31
C SER A 386 -30.74 -38.58 28.66
N VAL A 387 -31.84 -39.14 29.15
CA VAL A 387 -31.93 -40.53 29.64
C VAL A 387 -33.01 -41.26 28.86
N SER A 388 -32.72 -42.49 28.44
CA SER A 388 -33.57 -43.29 27.56
C SER A 388 -33.61 -44.76 28.00
N ASP A 389 -34.80 -45.34 28.00
CA ASP A 389 -35.09 -46.78 28.11
C ASP A 389 -34.70 -47.57 26.82
N GLY A 390 -34.72 -46.91 25.67
CA GLY A 390 -34.54 -47.48 24.33
C GLY A 390 -35.71 -47.21 23.36
N LYS A 391 -36.83 -46.66 23.84
CA LYS A 391 -38.02 -46.25 23.07
C LYS A 391 -38.30 -44.74 23.24
N ASN A 392 -38.34 -44.24 24.48
CA ASN A 392 -38.54 -42.84 24.86
C ASN A 392 -37.24 -42.17 25.35
N ILE A 393 -37.26 -40.83 25.48
CA ILE A 393 -36.14 -40.04 26.00
C ILE A 393 -36.67 -38.87 26.84
N THR A 394 -36.30 -38.83 28.13
CA THR A 394 -36.48 -37.65 28.99
C THR A 394 -35.19 -36.84 29.05
N THR A 395 -35.29 -35.54 29.37
CA THR A 395 -34.13 -34.65 29.34
C THR A 395 -34.21 -33.54 30.37
N LYS A 396 -33.08 -33.23 31.01
CA LYS A 396 -32.93 -32.16 32.01
C LYS A 396 -31.66 -31.35 31.76
N GLN A 397 -31.63 -30.10 32.22
CA GLN A 397 -30.39 -29.32 32.23
C GLN A 397 -29.72 -29.42 33.59
N VAL A 398 -28.40 -29.64 33.60
CA VAL A 398 -27.52 -29.36 34.74
C VAL A 398 -26.77 -28.05 34.48
N LYS A 399 -26.51 -27.31 35.55
CA LYS A 399 -25.71 -26.07 35.55
C LYS A 399 -24.39 -26.34 36.26
N LEU A 400 -23.30 -26.11 35.55
CA LEU A 400 -21.93 -26.25 36.01
C LEU A 400 -21.33 -24.84 36.15
N ILE A 401 -20.65 -24.55 37.25
CA ILE A 401 -20.08 -23.24 37.57
C ILE A 401 -18.58 -23.41 37.76
N ILE A 402 -17.79 -22.87 36.84
CA ILE A 402 -16.34 -23.00 36.84
C ILE A 402 -15.72 -21.67 37.26
N GLU A 403 -14.93 -21.68 38.34
CA GLU A 403 -14.17 -20.53 38.81
C GLU A 403 -12.83 -20.41 38.04
N ASN A 404 -12.49 -19.18 37.60
CA ASN A 404 -11.22 -18.86 36.94
C ASN A 404 -10.01 -19.26 37.80
N VAL A 405 -8.93 -19.74 37.16
CA VAL A 405 -7.64 -20.03 37.82
C VAL A 405 -6.51 -19.26 37.14
N ASN A 406 -6.27 -18.07 37.67
CA ASN A 406 -5.30 -17.07 37.18
C ASN A 406 -3.91 -17.67 36.83
N ARG A 407 -3.57 -17.68 35.54
CA ARG A 407 -2.21 -17.91 35.00
C ARG A 407 -1.37 -16.64 35.15
N GLU A 408 -0.04 -16.71 35.06
CA GLU A 408 0.78 -15.49 35.10
C GLU A 408 0.97 -14.87 33.70
N PRO A 409 1.01 -13.53 33.56
CA PRO A 409 1.30 -12.90 32.28
C PRO A 409 2.68 -13.32 31.76
N ARG A 410 2.83 -13.55 30.45
CA ARG A 410 4.12 -13.95 29.84
C ARG A 410 4.70 -12.91 28.90
N PHE A 411 6.03 -12.86 28.83
CA PHE A 411 6.77 -12.02 27.89
C PHE A 411 7.26 -12.83 26.68
N ASN A 412 6.58 -12.66 25.55
CA ASN A 412 6.85 -13.34 24.29
C ASN A 412 7.69 -12.45 23.35
N GLY A 413 8.89 -12.05 23.77
CA GLY A 413 9.72 -11.13 23.00
C GLY A 413 11.23 -11.19 23.26
N ASN A 414 11.98 -10.56 22.37
CA ASN A 414 13.35 -10.10 22.60
C ASN A 414 13.60 -8.81 21.78
N PRO A 415 12.86 -7.73 22.03
CA PRO A 415 12.95 -6.51 21.23
C PRO A 415 14.31 -5.85 21.36
N VAL A 416 14.98 -5.73 20.21
CA VAL A 416 15.97 -4.69 19.95
C VAL A 416 15.22 -3.61 19.16
N ILE A 417 15.06 -2.44 19.76
CA ILE A 417 14.43 -1.29 19.15
C ILE A 417 15.53 -0.45 18.50
N SER A 418 15.37 -0.06 17.25
CA SER A 418 16.30 0.84 16.56
C SER A 418 15.51 1.93 15.85
N PHE A 419 15.94 3.17 16.02
CA PHE A 419 15.40 4.36 15.39
C PHE A 419 16.45 5.48 15.41
N ASP A 420 16.17 6.60 14.76
CA ASP A 420 17.15 7.68 14.61
C ASP A 420 16.90 8.79 15.65
N GLU A 421 17.93 9.55 16.04
CA GLU A 421 17.75 10.71 16.93
C GLU A 421 16.86 11.80 16.30
N ASP A 422 16.44 12.77 17.12
CA ASP A 422 15.35 13.74 16.85
C ASP A 422 13.97 13.14 16.52
N SER A 423 13.84 11.81 16.43
CA SER A 423 12.58 11.11 16.26
C SER A 423 12.10 10.42 17.55
N SER A 424 10.82 10.05 17.60
CA SER A 424 10.21 9.34 18.73
C SER A 424 9.70 7.96 18.32
N TYR A 425 9.97 6.95 19.15
CA TYR A 425 9.54 5.58 18.89
C TYR A 425 8.44 5.14 19.86
N ASN A 426 7.30 4.70 19.32
CA ASN A 426 6.17 4.22 20.11
C ASN A 426 6.10 2.68 20.11
N ILE A 427 6.41 2.06 21.25
CA ILE A 427 6.30 0.60 21.42
C ILE A 427 4.91 0.23 21.98
N ASN A 428 4.22 -0.68 21.27
CA ASN A 428 3.01 -1.36 21.76
C ASN A 428 3.40 -2.54 22.66
N LEU A 429 3.10 -2.44 23.95
CA LEU A 429 3.46 -3.43 24.95
C LEU A 429 2.62 -4.72 24.85
N SER A 430 1.37 -4.63 24.36
CA SER A 430 0.52 -5.79 24.09
C SER A 430 1.00 -6.66 22.92
N SER A 431 2.04 -6.23 22.19
CA SER A 431 2.72 -7.07 21.19
C SER A 431 3.81 -7.97 21.81
N TYR A 432 4.16 -7.76 23.09
CA TYR A 432 5.26 -8.47 23.76
C TYR A 432 4.82 -9.13 25.07
N PHE A 433 3.88 -8.54 25.79
CA PHE A 433 3.24 -9.15 26.95
C PHE A 433 1.87 -9.68 26.55
N VAL A 434 1.61 -10.93 26.87
CA VAL A 434 0.35 -11.63 26.59
C VAL A 434 -0.08 -12.30 27.88
N ASP A 435 -1.34 -12.17 28.23
CA ASP A 435 -2.01 -13.13 29.09
C ASP A 435 -2.83 -14.10 28.25
N ASP A 436 -2.91 -15.36 28.67
CA ASP A 436 -3.82 -16.32 28.06
C ASP A 436 -5.21 -16.25 28.71
N ASP A 437 -5.32 -15.77 29.95
CA ASP A 437 -6.61 -15.68 30.64
C ASP A 437 -7.54 -14.71 29.93
N LYS A 438 -8.62 -15.30 29.39
CA LYS A 438 -9.71 -14.60 28.72
C LYS A 438 -10.29 -13.48 29.59
N GLU A 439 -10.38 -13.73 30.88
CA GLU A 439 -10.81 -12.80 31.91
C GLU A 439 -9.95 -11.52 31.90
N ASP A 440 -8.65 -11.58 31.64
CA ASP A 440 -7.70 -10.47 31.76
C ASP A 440 -7.20 -9.91 30.41
N GLN A 441 -7.83 -10.32 29.32
CA GLN A 441 -7.67 -9.72 28.00
C GLN A 441 -7.88 -8.20 28.03
N ASN A 442 -6.83 -7.46 27.65
CA ASN A 442 -6.73 -6.00 27.68
C ASN A 442 -6.77 -5.35 29.08
N LYS A 443 -6.62 -6.11 30.17
CA LYS A 443 -6.50 -5.56 31.53
C LYS A 443 -5.06 -5.34 32.02
N LEU A 444 -4.07 -5.92 31.34
CA LEU A 444 -2.66 -5.82 31.74
C LEU A 444 -2.23 -4.37 32.02
N VAL A 445 -1.77 -4.13 33.25
CA VAL A 445 -1.20 -2.86 33.72
C VAL A 445 0.31 -2.92 33.58
N PHE A 446 0.88 -1.89 32.95
CA PHE A 446 2.30 -1.82 32.63
C PHE A 446 3.05 -0.81 33.53
N VAL A 447 4.27 -1.15 33.94
CA VAL A 447 5.14 -0.26 34.74
C VAL A 447 6.56 -0.29 34.21
N ILE A 448 7.23 0.87 34.18
CA ILE A 448 8.65 0.99 33.86
C ILE A 448 9.44 0.63 35.15
N GLU A 449 9.85 -0.63 35.29
CA GLU A 449 10.63 -1.09 36.44
C GLU A 449 12.03 -0.48 36.45
N LYS A 450 12.62 -0.28 35.27
CA LYS A 450 13.92 0.38 35.11
C LYS A 450 14.08 1.03 33.75
N ASN A 451 14.54 2.27 33.76
CA ASN A 451 15.28 2.91 32.67
C ASN A 451 16.77 2.94 33.12
N THR A 452 17.75 2.62 32.26
CA THR A 452 19.16 2.69 32.68
C THR A 452 19.70 4.10 32.82
N ASP A 453 19.22 5.08 32.05
CA ASP A 453 19.55 6.49 32.24
C ASP A 453 18.46 7.44 31.69
N GLN A 454 17.75 8.12 32.61
CA GLN A 454 16.70 9.09 32.25
C GLN A 454 17.23 10.33 31.50
N ASN A 455 18.55 10.55 31.48
CA ASN A 455 19.19 11.63 30.73
C ASN A 455 19.59 11.22 29.30
N LYS A 456 19.40 9.94 28.92
CA LYS A 456 19.65 9.42 27.56
C LYS A 456 18.36 9.22 26.79
N ILE A 457 17.42 8.48 27.38
CA ILE A 457 16.10 8.24 26.79
C ILE A 457 15.03 8.61 27.82
N ILE A 458 14.20 9.57 27.47
CA ILE A 458 12.98 9.94 28.18
C ILE A 458 11.90 8.93 27.77
N VAL A 459 11.38 8.21 28.76
CA VAL A 459 10.49 7.06 28.57
C VAL A 459 9.17 7.32 29.29
N SER A 460 8.06 7.38 28.56
CA SER A 460 6.75 7.79 29.09
C SER A 460 5.58 7.08 28.43
N PHE A 461 4.48 6.86 29.17
CA PHE A 461 3.26 6.27 28.62
C PHE A 461 2.45 7.34 27.88
N ILE A 462 2.05 7.04 26.65
CA ILE A 462 1.10 7.85 25.86
C ILE A 462 -0.33 7.27 25.90
N SER A 463 -0.46 5.99 26.26
CA SER A 463 -1.68 5.34 26.75
C SER A 463 -1.28 4.06 27.49
N ASN A 464 -2.21 3.38 28.16
CA ASN A 464 -1.92 2.20 28.99
C ASN A 464 -0.98 1.18 28.31
N ASN A 465 -1.20 0.89 27.02
CA ASN A 465 -0.49 -0.17 26.30
C ASN A 465 0.64 0.38 25.39
N PHE A 466 0.86 1.70 25.34
CA PHE A 466 1.81 2.34 24.44
C PHE A 466 2.78 3.26 25.18
N LEU A 467 4.07 3.01 24.97
CA LEU A 467 5.19 3.71 25.59
C LEU A 467 5.98 4.47 24.50
N SER A 468 6.16 5.77 24.70
CA SER A 468 7.01 6.63 23.88
C SER A 468 8.44 6.58 24.40
N LEU A 469 9.38 6.39 23.47
CA LEU A 469 10.83 6.47 23.68
C LEU A 469 11.32 7.69 22.93
N ASN A 470 11.79 8.70 23.66
CA ASN A 470 12.30 9.94 23.11
C ASN A 470 13.76 10.09 23.58
N PRO A 471 14.78 10.10 22.70
CA PRO A 471 16.14 10.41 23.11
C PRO A 471 16.20 11.82 23.71
N ALA A 472 17.17 12.05 24.57
CA ALA A 472 17.56 13.39 24.94
C ALA A 472 18.07 14.13 23.70
N GLN A 473 17.98 15.46 23.72
CA GLN A 473 18.43 16.30 22.61
C GLN A 473 19.92 16.00 22.28
N ASN A 474 20.19 15.66 21.03
CA ASN A 474 21.51 15.31 20.49
C ASN A 474 22.15 14.11 21.23
N TRP A 475 21.35 13.09 21.57
CA TRP A 475 21.82 11.85 22.16
C TRP A 475 21.58 10.64 21.25
N ASN A 476 22.68 10.06 20.79
CA ASN A 476 22.76 8.79 20.06
C ASN A 476 23.45 7.68 20.90
N GLY A 477 23.28 6.42 20.46
CA GLY A 477 23.97 5.26 21.03
C GLY A 477 23.05 4.20 21.66
N GLU A 478 23.59 3.41 22.60
CA GLU A 478 22.87 2.29 23.22
C GLU A 478 22.34 2.63 24.63
N ASP A 479 21.10 2.23 24.90
CA ASP A 479 20.51 2.19 26.25
C ASP A 479 19.54 0.99 26.42
N SER A 480 18.93 0.83 27.59
CA SER A 480 18.01 -0.28 27.89
C SER A 480 16.88 0.06 28.85
N ILE A 481 15.76 -0.66 28.70
CA ILE A 481 14.64 -0.60 29.65
C ILE A 481 14.21 -1.99 30.12
N ILE A 482 13.60 -2.03 31.30
CA ILE A 482 12.89 -3.18 31.85
C ILE A 482 11.47 -2.71 32.18
N ILE A 483 10.50 -3.43 31.64
CA ILE A 483 9.07 -3.17 31.80
C ILE A 483 8.47 -4.36 32.56
N SER A 484 7.48 -4.13 33.41
CA SER A 484 6.64 -5.19 33.95
C SER A 484 5.21 -5.10 33.42
N ALA A 485 4.52 -6.24 33.46
CA ALA A 485 3.09 -6.35 33.21
C ALA A 485 2.42 -7.12 34.36
N SER A 486 1.23 -6.68 34.76
CA SER A 486 0.42 -7.30 35.81
C SER A 486 -1.05 -7.36 35.40
N ASP A 487 -1.67 -8.50 35.63
CA ASP A 487 -3.12 -8.77 35.55
C ASP A 487 -3.91 -8.13 36.72
N GLY A 488 -3.25 -7.84 37.84
CA GLY A 488 -3.84 -7.40 39.11
C GLY A 488 -3.59 -8.35 40.29
N HIS A 489 -3.12 -9.58 40.03
CA HIS A 489 -2.83 -10.63 41.02
C HIS A 489 -1.35 -11.06 41.00
N GLN A 490 -0.74 -11.16 39.82
CA GLN A 490 0.64 -11.59 39.54
C GLN A 490 1.37 -10.54 38.68
N LYS A 491 2.70 -10.64 38.57
CA LYS A 491 3.50 -9.67 37.79
C LYS A 491 4.76 -10.31 37.21
N ILE A 492 4.96 -10.16 35.90
CA ILE A 492 6.18 -10.56 35.20
C ILE A 492 7.01 -9.33 34.82
N ASN A 493 8.34 -9.48 34.80
CA ASN A 493 9.28 -8.48 34.28
C ASN A 493 9.86 -8.94 32.94
N SER A 494 10.06 -8.03 31.98
CA SER A 494 10.80 -8.32 30.76
C SER A 494 12.29 -8.59 31.04
N PRO A 495 13.00 -9.27 30.11
CA PRO A 495 14.42 -9.08 29.93
C PRO A 495 14.77 -7.61 29.65
N ARG A 496 16.07 -7.28 29.56
CA ARG A 496 16.51 -5.96 29.08
C ARG A 496 16.11 -5.80 27.61
N ILE A 497 15.14 -4.91 27.37
CA ILE A 497 14.83 -4.38 26.04
C ILE A 497 16.00 -3.46 25.67
N ARG A 498 16.64 -3.71 24.53
CA ARG A 498 17.76 -2.88 24.04
C ARG A 498 17.25 -1.82 23.08
N ILE A 499 17.78 -0.62 23.20
CA ILE A 499 17.43 0.53 22.37
C ILE A 499 18.72 1.05 21.72
N LEU A 500 18.69 1.20 20.40
CA LEU A 500 19.80 1.66 19.56
C LEU A 500 19.34 2.92 18.83
N VAL A 501 19.90 4.07 19.22
CA VAL A 501 19.61 5.36 18.58
C VAL A 501 20.72 5.69 17.59
N SER A 502 20.39 5.72 16.29
CA SER A 502 21.29 6.16 15.23
C SER A 502 21.51 7.68 15.30
N SER A 503 22.68 8.18 14.89
CA SER A 503 22.83 9.62 14.73
C SER A 503 22.23 10.17 13.44
N VAL A 504 21.76 11.40 13.52
CA VAL A 504 21.25 12.20 12.39
C VAL A 504 22.11 13.45 12.30
N ASN A 505 22.58 13.81 11.11
CA ASN A 505 23.40 14.99 10.90
C ASN A 505 22.56 16.26 11.18
N ASP A 506 22.90 16.95 12.27
CA ASP A 506 22.32 18.23 12.70
C ASP A 506 22.46 19.34 11.63
N LEU A 507 21.74 20.45 11.76
CA LEU A 507 21.83 21.55 10.79
C LEU A 507 22.87 22.61 11.20
N PRO A 508 23.71 23.11 10.26
CA PRO A 508 24.71 24.11 10.57
C PRO A 508 24.07 25.44 11.01
N GLN A 509 24.43 25.94 12.19
CA GLN A 509 23.82 27.11 12.82
C GLN A 509 24.71 28.34 12.75
N PHE A 510 24.16 29.48 12.29
CA PHE A 510 24.75 30.81 12.45
C PHE A 510 24.35 31.43 13.80
N LYS A 511 25.30 32.09 14.48
CA LYS A 511 25.21 32.59 15.85
C LYS A 511 25.74 34.02 15.96
N GLY A 512 24.89 34.93 16.40
CA GLY A 512 25.21 36.35 16.54
C GLY A 512 25.17 37.09 15.20
N GLU A 513 25.94 38.16 15.09
CA GLU A 513 26.13 38.97 13.88
C GLU A 513 27.63 39.21 13.67
N ILE A 514 28.06 39.25 12.42
CA ILE A 514 29.42 39.63 12.04
C ILE A 514 29.42 41.13 11.75
N GLU A 515 30.29 41.87 12.42
CA GLU A 515 30.39 43.34 12.31
C GLU A 515 30.95 43.79 10.95
N ASN A 516 30.56 45.00 10.52
CA ASN A 516 31.12 45.66 9.35
C ASN A 516 32.61 45.98 9.57
N ILE A 517 33.40 45.95 8.50
CA ILE A 517 34.85 46.22 8.55
C ILE A 517 35.16 47.51 7.78
N ALA A 518 36.03 48.33 8.36
CA ALA A 518 36.73 49.39 7.64
C ALA A 518 38.19 48.97 7.47
N ILE A 519 38.71 49.13 6.26
CA ILE A 519 40.10 48.97 5.86
C ILE A 519 40.47 50.17 4.98
N ASP A 520 41.75 50.51 4.86
CA ASP A 520 42.20 51.56 3.94
C ASP A 520 42.70 50.91 2.64
N GLU A 521 42.68 51.61 1.50
CA GLU A 521 43.18 51.03 0.25
C GLU A 521 44.69 50.72 0.29
N ASP A 522 45.13 49.86 -0.64
CA ASP A 522 46.45 49.22 -0.68
C ASP A 522 46.91 48.51 0.62
N SER A 523 45.98 48.30 1.57
CA SER A 523 46.24 47.66 2.85
C SER A 523 45.67 46.24 2.90
N ILE A 524 46.29 45.36 3.68
CA ILE A 524 45.90 43.94 3.80
C ILE A 524 45.51 43.65 5.24
N MET A 525 44.32 43.08 5.45
CA MET A 525 43.85 42.60 6.75
C MET A 525 43.81 41.07 6.77
N GLU A 526 44.82 40.44 7.34
CA GLU A 526 44.88 38.99 7.42
C GLU A 526 44.16 38.43 8.66
N ASN A 527 43.55 37.25 8.51
CA ASN A 527 43.02 36.42 9.60
C ASN A 527 42.07 37.15 10.59
N THR A 528 41.33 38.15 10.11
CA THR A 528 40.58 39.12 10.93
C THR A 528 39.27 38.54 11.49
N ILE A 529 38.51 37.81 10.67
CA ILE A 529 37.29 37.11 11.12
C ILE A 529 37.63 35.64 11.34
N ASP A 530 37.18 35.07 12.46
CA ASP A 530 37.18 33.62 12.70
C ASP A 530 35.74 33.11 12.58
N LEU A 531 35.42 32.49 11.44
CA LEU A 531 34.07 32.04 11.13
C LEU A 531 33.57 30.94 12.08
N LYS A 532 34.46 30.23 12.79
CA LYS A 532 34.07 29.20 13.77
C LYS A 532 33.52 29.77 15.08
N LYS A 533 33.63 31.08 15.30
CA LYS A 533 32.93 31.78 16.39
C LYS A 533 31.46 32.03 16.07
N TYR A 534 31.14 32.17 14.78
CA TYR A 534 29.82 32.57 14.27
C TYR A 534 29.05 31.42 13.64
N PHE A 535 29.71 30.39 13.15
CA PHE A 535 29.08 29.19 12.61
C PHE A 535 29.51 27.97 13.42
N SER A 536 28.54 27.16 13.83
CA SER A 536 28.76 25.90 14.53
C SER A 536 27.84 24.82 14.01
N ASP A 537 28.37 23.63 13.93
CA ASP A 537 27.69 22.38 13.63
C ASP A 537 28.06 21.40 14.75
N LEU A 538 27.23 20.40 15.00
CA LEU A 538 27.40 19.48 16.14
C LEU A 538 28.06 18.16 15.72
N ASP A 539 27.84 17.71 14.49
CA ASP A 539 28.38 16.46 13.94
C ASP A 539 29.48 16.70 12.90
N SER A 540 29.30 17.72 12.07
CA SER A 540 29.94 17.81 10.75
C SER A 540 30.99 18.94 10.64
N PRO A 541 32.16 18.69 10.02
CA PRO A 541 33.19 19.70 9.84
C PRO A 541 32.82 20.70 8.74
N LEU A 542 32.38 21.90 9.16
CA LEU A 542 31.97 23.00 8.30
C LEU A 542 32.99 23.37 7.20
N ARG A 543 32.48 23.53 5.98
CA ARG A 543 33.17 24.17 4.86
C ARG A 543 32.64 25.58 4.65
N PHE A 544 33.55 26.55 4.50
CA PHE A 544 33.21 27.96 4.36
C PHE A 544 33.31 28.44 2.90
N SER A 545 32.49 29.43 2.56
CA SER A 545 32.48 30.13 1.28
C SER A 545 32.05 31.59 1.47
N VAL A 546 32.26 32.42 0.45
CA VAL A 546 31.98 33.86 0.46
C VAL A 546 31.31 34.28 -0.85
N PHE A 547 30.43 35.26 -0.78
CA PHE A 547 29.70 35.85 -1.91
C PHE A 547 29.75 37.39 -1.82
N GLY A 548 29.66 38.05 -2.98
CA GLY A 548 29.63 39.51 -3.10
C GLY A 548 31.01 40.18 -3.24
N ASN A 549 32.09 39.40 -3.36
CA ASN A 549 33.48 39.87 -3.30
C ASN A 549 34.07 40.16 -4.71
N GLU A 550 33.59 41.19 -5.40
CA GLU A 550 34.02 41.55 -6.77
C GLU A 550 35.28 42.44 -6.77
N SER A 551 35.33 43.42 -5.87
CA SER A 551 36.37 44.44 -5.78
C SER A 551 37.36 44.20 -4.63
N ILE A 552 36.97 43.38 -3.65
CA ILE A 552 37.84 42.92 -2.56
C ILE A 552 38.06 41.42 -2.73
N ARG A 553 39.31 41.01 -2.97
CA ARG A 553 39.65 39.58 -2.95
C ARG A 553 39.64 39.09 -1.49
N ILE A 554 38.75 38.15 -1.20
CA ILE A 554 38.65 37.51 0.11
C ILE A 554 39.20 36.09 0.04
N THR A 555 39.96 35.66 1.05
CA THR A 555 40.39 34.27 1.21
C THR A 555 39.96 33.72 2.57
N ILE A 556 39.52 32.47 2.60
CA ILE A 556 39.17 31.76 3.85
C ILE A 556 40.13 30.56 4.00
N SER A 557 40.77 30.46 5.16
CA SER A 557 41.71 29.39 5.48
C SER A 557 41.01 28.06 5.84
N SER A 558 41.76 26.96 5.87
CA SER A 558 41.26 25.66 6.33
C SER A 558 40.86 25.63 7.81
N ASN A 559 41.34 26.57 8.63
CA ASN A 559 40.88 26.74 10.01
C ASN A 559 39.69 27.71 10.16
N GLY A 560 39.22 28.37 9.09
CA GLY A 560 38.05 29.26 9.11
C GLY A 560 38.36 30.74 9.32
N LEU A 561 39.63 31.15 9.19
CA LEU A 561 40.07 32.52 9.31
C LEU A 561 39.95 33.25 7.96
N VAL A 562 39.49 34.49 7.98
CA VAL A 562 39.25 35.30 6.76
C VAL A 562 40.31 36.39 6.64
N SER A 563 40.89 36.52 5.45
CA SER A 563 41.77 37.62 5.06
C SER A 563 41.18 38.43 3.91
N PHE A 564 41.37 39.75 3.93
CA PHE A 564 40.87 40.72 2.97
C PHE A 564 42.04 41.39 2.23
N TYR A 565 41.93 41.42 0.90
CA TYR A 565 42.88 42.05 -0.02
C TYR A 565 42.06 42.90 -1.01
N PRO A 566 41.84 44.21 -0.76
CA PRO A 566 41.28 45.12 -1.75
C PRO A 566 42.06 45.06 -3.07
N ASN A 567 41.41 45.35 -4.19
CA ASN A 567 42.13 45.65 -5.42
C ASN A 567 42.98 46.92 -5.21
N LYS A 568 44.13 47.02 -5.92
CA LYS A 568 44.96 48.22 -5.88
C LYS A 568 44.16 49.42 -6.39
N ASP A 569 44.35 50.59 -5.79
CA ASP A 569 43.71 51.86 -6.20
C ASP A 569 42.17 51.80 -6.16
N TRP A 570 41.59 50.96 -5.30
CA TRP A 570 40.15 50.82 -5.14
C TRP A 570 39.66 51.18 -3.74
N ASN A 571 38.96 52.31 -3.67
CA ASN A 571 38.16 52.74 -2.54
C ASN A 571 36.65 52.54 -2.82
N GLY A 572 35.85 52.35 -1.76
CA GLY A 572 34.42 52.10 -1.91
C GLY A 572 33.79 51.30 -0.78
N GLU A 573 32.63 50.71 -1.05
CA GLU A 573 31.90 49.84 -0.13
C GLU A 573 31.36 48.61 -0.85
N GLU A 574 31.68 47.42 -0.33
CA GLU A 574 31.26 46.13 -0.89
C GLU A 574 30.46 45.32 0.15
N ASN A 575 29.46 44.55 -0.30
CA ASN A 575 28.52 43.86 0.58
C ASN A 575 28.71 42.35 0.52
N ILE A 576 29.24 41.78 1.60
CA ILE A 576 29.72 40.40 1.68
C ILE A 576 28.74 39.53 2.47
N ILE A 577 28.58 38.28 2.06
CA ILE A 577 27.89 37.23 2.83
C ILE A 577 28.80 35.99 2.91
N PHE A 578 29.04 35.50 4.12
CA PHE A 578 29.70 34.21 4.34
C PHE A 578 28.66 33.09 4.42
N SER A 579 29.02 31.90 3.96
CA SER A 579 28.19 30.70 4.09
C SER A 579 29.00 29.52 4.61
N ALA A 580 28.38 28.77 5.53
CA ALA A 580 28.92 27.55 6.10
C ALA A 580 28.06 26.34 5.70
N LYS A 581 28.72 25.23 5.34
CA LYS A 581 28.08 24.02 4.80
C LYS A 581 28.64 22.75 5.44
N ASP A 582 27.74 21.87 5.89
CA ASP A 582 28.02 20.55 6.47
C ASP A 582 28.51 19.52 5.42
N GLY A 583 27.96 19.62 4.21
CA GLY A 583 28.11 18.67 3.11
C GLY A 583 26.90 18.69 2.17
N ASN A 584 25.69 18.80 2.73
CA ASN A 584 24.41 18.85 2.02
C ASN A 584 23.73 20.23 2.13
N VAL A 585 23.56 20.76 3.34
CA VAL A 585 22.83 22.00 3.65
C VAL A 585 23.83 23.15 3.85
N SER A 586 23.36 24.40 3.71
CA SER A 586 24.18 25.60 3.90
C SER A 586 23.39 26.69 4.61
N VAL A 587 24.01 27.30 5.62
CA VAL A 587 23.54 28.50 6.31
C VAL A 587 24.36 29.71 5.87
N ILE A 588 23.83 30.92 6.02
CA ILE A 588 24.49 32.19 5.66
C ILE A 588 24.58 33.13 6.86
N SER A 589 25.53 34.06 6.83
CA SER A 589 25.64 35.16 7.80
C SER A 589 24.62 36.26 7.53
N ASN A 590 24.59 37.29 8.39
CA ASN A 590 24.13 38.61 7.97
C ASN A 590 24.97 39.13 6.77
N GLN A 591 24.41 40.11 6.06
CA GLN A 591 25.18 40.91 5.12
C GLN A 591 26.14 41.82 5.90
N ILE A 592 27.39 41.90 5.43
CA ILE A 592 28.49 42.62 6.06
C ILE A 592 28.98 43.67 5.05
N ASN A 593 28.95 44.94 5.44
CA ASN A 593 29.56 46.02 4.65
C ASN A 593 31.06 46.03 4.95
N ILE A 594 31.87 45.92 3.89
CA ILE A 594 33.31 46.15 3.94
C ILE A 594 33.56 47.49 3.25
N LYS A 595 33.99 48.47 4.03
CA LYS A 595 34.36 49.80 3.55
C LYS A 595 35.86 49.86 3.33
N VAL A 596 36.27 50.21 2.11
CA VAL A 596 37.65 50.56 1.79
C VAL A 596 37.73 52.09 1.73
N ASN A 597 38.41 52.69 2.69
CA ASN A 597 38.63 54.13 2.73
C ASN A 597 39.67 54.54 1.69
N PRO A 598 39.53 55.74 1.07
CA PRO A 598 40.61 56.31 0.30
C PRO A 598 41.84 56.56 1.16
N ARG A 599 43.02 56.55 0.54
CA ARG A 599 44.29 56.86 1.20
C ARG A 599 45.12 57.82 0.37
N ASP A 600 45.44 58.97 0.98
CA ASP A 600 46.37 59.98 0.48
C ASP A 600 47.65 59.34 -0.15
N GLU A 601 47.78 59.39 -1.48
CA GLU A 601 48.97 58.95 -2.25
C GLU A 601 49.97 60.11 -2.44
N ILE A 602 50.88 60.03 -3.43
CA ILE A 602 51.82 61.10 -3.78
C ILE A 602 51.93 61.22 -5.32
N PRO A 603 52.27 62.40 -5.88
CA PRO A 603 51.99 62.68 -7.28
C PRO A 603 53.13 62.13 -8.15
N SER A 604 52.79 61.34 -9.16
CA SER A 604 53.78 60.77 -10.09
C SER A 604 54.13 61.76 -11.22
N LEU A 605 55.41 61.77 -11.65
CA LEU A 605 55.89 62.62 -12.75
C LEU A 605 56.56 61.79 -13.86
N SER A 606 56.01 61.88 -15.08
CA SER A 606 56.59 61.36 -16.32
C SER A 606 57.18 62.48 -17.20
N LEU A 607 58.26 62.13 -17.91
CA LEU A 607 59.07 63.02 -18.75
C LEU A 607 59.48 62.32 -20.07
N GLU A 608 58.59 61.49 -20.63
CA GLU A 608 58.84 60.73 -21.87
C GLU A 608 58.84 61.60 -23.13
N ASN A 609 58.09 62.70 -23.12
CA ASN A 609 58.03 63.71 -24.17
C ASN A 609 59.30 64.59 -24.28
N CYS A 610 60.17 64.58 -23.25
CA CYS A 610 61.40 65.36 -23.22
C CYS A 610 62.52 64.65 -23.99
N LEU A 611 63.18 65.36 -24.93
CA LEU A 611 64.34 64.85 -25.66
C LEU A 611 65.48 64.46 -24.70
N LYS A 612 65.94 63.21 -24.81
CA LYS A 612 67.04 62.63 -24.01
C LYS A 612 68.43 62.84 -24.63
N THR A 613 68.47 63.34 -25.86
CA THR A 613 69.70 63.79 -26.53
C THR A 613 69.45 65.19 -27.04
N ILE A 614 70.35 66.11 -26.69
CA ILE A 614 70.28 67.53 -27.06
C ILE A 614 71.65 68.00 -27.53
N LYS A 615 71.72 69.12 -28.24
CA LYS A 615 72.97 69.83 -28.47
C LYS A 615 73.24 70.81 -27.34
N GLU A 616 74.48 71.27 -27.23
CA GLU A 616 74.78 72.53 -26.55
C GLU A 616 74.35 73.75 -27.38
N GLU A 617 74.38 74.94 -26.77
CA GLU A 617 73.87 76.23 -27.27
C GLU A 617 72.36 76.28 -27.64
N GLU A 618 71.71 75.16 -27.98
CA GLU A 618 70.27 75.05 -28.21
C GLU A 618 69.45 74.94 -26.91
N SER A 619 68.19 75.39 -26.95
CA SER A 619 67.24 75.31 -25.83
C SER A 619 65.96 74.57 -26.21
N TYR A 620 65.48 73.74 -25.29
CA TYR A 620 64.44 72.74 -25.49
C TYR A 620 63.34 72.88 -24.45
N GLN A 621 62.15 72.40 -24.77
CA GLN A 621 61.01 72.39 -23.86
C GLN A 621 60.20 71.09 -23.93
N CYS A 622 59.60 70.70 -22.82
CA CYS A 622 58.60 69.64 -22.73
C CYS A 622 57.59 69.93 -21.63
N ASP A 623 56.42 69.30 -21.69
CA ASP A 623 55.38 69.42 -20.68
C ASP A 623 55.63 68.42 -19.53
N LEU A 624 55.43 68.84 -18.29
CA LEU A 624 55.50 67.99 -17.10
C LEU A 624 54.19 67.18 -17.02
N ILE A 625 54.26 65.87 -17.29
CA ILE A 625 53.09 64.99 -17.32
C ILE A 625 52.94 64.34 -15.94
N THR A 626 51.93 64.74 -15.19
CA THR A 626 51.65 64.22 -13.85
C THR A 626 50.41 63.35 -13.82
N ASN A 627 50.46 62.28 -13.03
CA ASN A 627 49.27 61.54 -12.62
C ASN A 627 49.21 61.49 -11.10
N ASP A 628 48.04 61.80 -10.57
CA ASP A 628 47.68 61.84 -9.16
C ASP A 628 46.27 61.24 -9.04
N LEU A 629 46.01 60.46 -8.00
CA LEU A 629 44.77 59.67 -7.89
C LEU A 629 43.63 60.53 -7.34
N GLU A 630 43.94 61.36 -6.34
CA GLU A 630 43.02 62.26 -5.63
C GLU A 630 42.59 63.45 -6.50
N ASN A 631 43.38 63.78 -7.52
CA ASN A 631 43.29 64.98 -8.37
C ASN A 631 43.55 66.28 -7.58
N ASP A 632 44.49 66.23 -6.65
CA ASP A 632 44.92 67.33 -5.80
C ASP A 632 45.76 68.39 -6.54
N SER A 633 46.00 69.53 -5.89
CA SER A 633 46.70 70.66 -6.52
C SER A 633 48.23 70.48 -6.55
N ILE A 634 48.73 69.89 -7.63
CA ILE A 634 50.16 69.60 -7.82
C ILE A 634 51.00 70.88 -8.07
N THR A 635 52.22 70.88 -7.54
CA THR A 635 53.25 71.91 -7.69
C THR A 635 54.59 71.29 -8.09
N HIS A 636 55.47 72.07 -8.75
CA HIS A 636 56.75 71.58 -9.28
C HIS A 636 57.92 72.47 -8.87
N LYS A 637 59.11 71.87 -8.67
CA LYS A 637 60.32 72.61 -8.27
C LYS A 637 61.61 71.92 -8.73
N ILE A 638 62.56 72.68 -9.27
CA ILE A 638 63.94 72.21 -9.44
C ILE A 638 64.63 72.14 -8.07
N LYS A 639 65.13 70.95 -7.70
CA LYS A 639 65.91 70.71 -6.47
C LYS A 639 67.40 70.94 -6.68
N GLY A 640 67.89 70.67 -7.89
CA GLY A 640 69.25 70.92 -8.32
C GLY A 640 69.45 70.47 -9.76
N SER A 641 70.53 70.94 -10.39
CA SER A 641 70.94 70.49 -11.72
C SER A 641 72.45 70.27 -11.76
N ASN A 642 72.89 69.41 -12.67
CA ASN A 642 74.29 69.17 -12.98
C ASN A 642 74.49 69.39 -14.48
N LYS A 643 75.29 70.38 -14.85
CA LYS A 643 75.61 70.76 -16.24
C LYS A 643 74.42 71.10 -17.17
N LEU A 644 73.19 71.05 -16.67
CA LEU A 644 71.98 71.51 -17.33
C LEU A 644 71.49 72.82 -16.68
N TYR A 645 71.04 73.78 -17.48
CA TYR A 645 70.17 74.85 -17.02
C TYR A 645 68.72 74.39 -17.17
N CYS A 646 67.90 74.62 -16.14
CA CYS A 646 66.50 74.19 -16.11
C CYS A 646 65.62 75.31 -15.55
N LYS A 647 64.44 75.49 -16.13
CA LYS A 647 63.41 76.40 -15.64
C LYS A 647 62.05 75.73 -15.75
N ILE A 648 61.19 75.92 -14.75
CA ILE A 648 59.80 75.46 -14.78
C ILE A 648 58.88 76.68 -14.77
N GLU A 649 57.93 76.72 -15.70
CA GLU A 649 56.85 77.73 -15.76
C GLU A 649 55.51 77.03 -15.97
N GLY A 650 54.67 77.01 -14.94
CA GLY A 650 53.51 76.12 -14.89
C GLY A 650 53.93 74.66 -15.05
N ASN A 651 53.24 73.91 -15.91
CA ASN A 651 53.55 72.51 -16.21
C ASN A 651 54.52 72.37 -17.41
N LYS A 652 55.46 73.31 -17.61
CA LYS A 652 56.48 73.22 -18.66
C LYS A 652 57.89 73.28 -18.11
N LEU A 653 58.72 72.32 -18.50
CA LEU A 653 60.16 72.32 -18.29
C LEU A 653 60.85 72.91 -19.53
N THR A 654 61.60 73.99 -19.36
CA THR A 654 62.54 74.52 -20.36
C THR A 654 63.96 74.19 -19.92
N TYR A 655 64.81 73.71 -20.81
CA TYR A 655 66.17 73.27 -20.49
C TYR A 655 67.17 73.51 -21.62
N SER A 656 68.45 73.66 -21.27
CA SER A 656 69.59 73.73 -22.18
C SER A 656 70.85 73.23 -21.47
N ALA A 657 71.88 72.84 -22.22
CA ALA A 657 73.19 72.59 -21.64
C ALA A 657 73.79 73.89 -21.03
N GLN A 658 74.83 73.74 -20.22
CA GLN A 658 75.84 74.80 -20.10
C GLN A 658 76.54 74.99 -21.45
N ARG A 659 77.04 76.19 -21.74
CA ARG A 659 77.94 76.40 -22.88
C ARG A 659 79.24 75.61 -22.65
N ASP A 660 79.91 75.23 -23.73
CA ASP A 660 81.21 74.56 -23.71
C ASP A 660 81.11 73.22 -22.94
N TYR A 661 80.00 72.49 -23.12
CA TYR A 661 79.71 71.26 -22.41
C TYR A 661 78.95 70.20 -23.23
N PHE A 662 79.67 69.16 -23.60
CA PHE A 662 79.17 67.88 -24.06
C PHE A 662 79.24 66.79 -22.96
N GLY A 663 78.39 65.77 -23.06
CA GLY A 663 78.27 64.68 -22.08
C GLY A 663 76.96 64.72 -21.27
N ASP A 664 76.86 63.90 -20.22
CA ASP A 664 75.60 63.70 -19.50
C ASP A 664 75.28 64.81 -18.49
N ALA A 665 74.25 65.61 -18.80
CA ALA A 665 73.70 66.67 -17.98
C ALA A 665 72.36 66.25 -17.35
N SER A 666 72.00 66.76 -16.17
CA SER A 666 70.76 66.37 -15.51
C SER A 666 70.09 67.45 -14.64
N CYS A 667 68.82 67.20 -14.30
CA CYS A 667 68.02 68.02 -13.41
C CYS A 667 67.15 67.16 -12.48
N ASN A 668 67.24 67.37 -11.17
CA ASN A 668 66.31 66.79 -10.20
C ASN A 668 65.08 67.71 -10.04
N ILE A 669 63.92 67.16 -10.32
CA ILE A 669 62.61 67.82 -10.28
C ILE A 669 61.79 67.18 -9.15
N GLU A 670 61.43 67.96 -8.14
CA GLU A 670 60.43 67.60 -7.12
C GLU A 670 59.03 67.96 -7.66
N THR A 671 58.07 67.05 -7.46
CA THR A 671 56.65 67.27 -7.74
C THR A 671 55.84 66.95 -6.48
N ARG A 672 54.93 67.84 -6.07
CA ARG A 672 54.37 67.90 -4.71
C ARG A 672 52.93 68.39 -4.67
N ASP A 673 52.12 67.80 -3.82
CA ASP A 673 50.72 68.16 -3.48
C ASP A 673 50.59 68.41 -1.96
N LYS A 674 49.45 68.04 -1.35
CA LYS A 674 49.21 68.12 0.10
C LYS A 674 49.82 66.97 0.92
N ASP A 675 50.11 65.83 0.30
CA ASP A 675 50.36 64.56 0.98
C ASP A 675 51.83 64.17 0.95
N GLY A 676 52.52 64.46 -0.16
CA GLY A 676 53.94 64.17 -0.26
C GLY A 676 54.64 64.82 -1.44
N ALA A 677 55.68 64.14 -1.93
CA ALA A 677 56.37 64.53 -3.13
C ALA A 677 57.16 63.37 -3.74
N SER A 678 57.20 63.32 -5.06
CA SER A 678 58.13 62.49 -5.83
C SER A 678 59.33 63.32 -6.31
N GLU A 679 60.48 62.67 -6.52
CA GLU A 679 61.63 63.27 -7.21
C GLU A 679 61.94 62.48 -8.49
N ASN A 680 62.19 63.19 -9.58
CA ASN A 680 62.61 62.62 -10.86
C ASN A 680 63.94 63.28 -11.31
N ASN A 681 64.99 62.49 -11.55
CA ASN A 681 66.25 62.97 -12.10
C ASN A 681 66.23 62.86 -13.63
N PHE A 682 65.82 63.94 -14.28
CA PHE A 682 65.82 64.07 -15.73
C PHE A 682 67.26 64.17 -16.26
N VAL A 683 67.74 63.13 -16.92
CA VAL A 683 69.07 63.09 -17.56
C VAL A 683 68.93 63.26 -19.07
N VAL A 684 69.86 64.01 -19.67
CA VAL A 684 70.05 64.16 -21.11
C VAL A 684 71.53 64.02 -21.47
N SER A 685 71.83 63.41 -22.61
CA SER A 685 73.18 63.39 -23.15
C SER A 685 73.35 64.54 -24.13
N VAL A 686 74.31 65.42 -23.86
CA VAL A 686 74.60 66.61 -24.69
C VAL A 686 75.63 66.25 -25.76
N ILE A 687 75.28 66.46 -27.02
CA ILE A 687 76.19 66.31 -28.16
C ILE A 687 76.90 67.62 -28.47
N ASN A 688 78.19 67.47 -28.77
CA ASN A 688 79.13 68.54 -29.05
C ASN A 688 78.73 69.36 -30.30
N VAL A 689 78.85 70.69 -30.26
CA VAL A 689 78.62 71.58 -31.41
C VAL A 689 79.86 72.44 -31.65
N ASN A 690 80.59 72.12 -32.72
CA ASN A 690 81.88 72.72 -33.08
C ASN A 690 81.86 74.26 -33.03
N ASP A 691 82.57 74.84 -32.07
CA ASP A 691 82.87 76.27 -31.95
C ASP A 691 84.11 76.62 -32.80
N ALA A 692 84.78 77.76 -32.58
CA ALA A 692 85.95 78.18 -33.35
C ALA A 692 87.21 78.39 -32.46
N PRO A 693 88.41 78.01 -32.91
CA PRO A 693 89.64 78.10 -32.12
C PRO A 693 90.02 79.56 -31.78
N LEU A 694 90.04 79.88 -30.48
CA LEU A 694 90.35 81.19 -29.95
C LEU A 694 91.85 81.34 -29.64
N ILE A 695 92.47 82.43 -30.14
CA ILE A 695 93.81 82.83 -29.72
C ILE A 695 93.71 83.62 -28.42
N PHE A 696 94.02 82.99 -27.29
CA PHE A 696 93.99 83.64 -25.96
C PHE A 696 95.26 84.47 -25.68
N GLU A 697 96.42 84.00 -26.14
CA GLU A 697 97.69 84.74 -25.98
C GLU A 697 98.58 84.61 -27.22
N SER A 698 99.40 85.62 -27.50
CA SER A 698 100.41 85.57 -28.57
C SER A 698 101.55 86.55 -28.31
N THR A 699 102.69 86.35 -29.00
CA THR A 699 103.80 87.31 -28.99
C THR A 699 103.34 88.72 -29.39
N GLN A 700 103.66 89.69 -28.52
CA GLN A 700 103.16 91.07 -28.61
C GLN A 700 103.85 91.90 -29.68
N GLY A 701 103.12 92.88 -30.22
CA GLY A 701 103.53 93.69 -31.37
C GLY A 701 103.29 93.00 -32.72
N ASN A 702 103.08 93.80 -33.76
CA ASN A 702 102.87 93.30 -35.14
C ASN A 702 104.11 93.48 -36.03
N LEU A 703 105.06 94.33 -35.62
CA LEU A 703 106.36 94.54 -36.26
C LEU A 703 107.45 94.30 -35.22
N ILE A 704 108.33 93.32 -35.46
CA ILE A 704 109.48 92.99 -34.61
C ILE A 704 110.76 93.36 -35.35
N THR A 705 111.65 94.12 -34.72
CA THR A 705 112.99 94.39 -35.24
C THR A 705 113.99 93.46 -34.56
N ILE A 706 114.83 92.79 -35.35
CA ILE A 706 115.82 91.82 -34.86
C ILE A 706 117.20 92.11 -35.47
N THR A 707 118.28 91.84 -34.73
CA THR A 707 119.64 91.88 -35.29
C THR A 707 119.90 90.63 -36.14
N GLU A 708 120.55 90.80 -37.29
CA GLU A 708 121.04 89.68 -38.11
C GLU A 708 121.83 88.66 -37.27
N GLY A 709 121.56 87.36 -37.47
CA GLY A 709 122.21 86.28 -36.72
C GLY A 709 121.76 86.11 -35.26
N LYS A 710 120.83 86.93 -34.75
CA LYS A 710 120.08 86.65 -33.51
C LYS A 710 118.78 85.89 -33.82
N SER A 711 118.12 85.37 -32.80
CA SER A 711 116.85 84.64 -32.93
C SER A 711 115.74 85.20 -32.06
N GLN A 712 114.50 85.10 -32.54
CA GLN A 712 113.28 85.47 -31.83
C GLN A 712 112.32 84.28 -31.87
N THR A 713 111.79 83.90 -30.71
CA THR A 713 110.70 82.91 -30.62
C THR A 713 109.35 83.63 -30.64
N PHE A 714 108.50 83.19 -31.56
CA PHE A 714 107.08 83.54 -31.64
C PHE A 714 106.28 82.41 -31.00
N TYR A 715 105.22 82.75 -30.27
CA TYR A 715 104.39 81.80 -29.55
C TYR A 715 102.90 82.17 -29.62
N LEU A 716 102.09 81.15 -29.39
CA LEU A 716 100.62 81.17 -29.30
C LEU A 716 100.16 80.29 -28.13
N SER A 717 99.15 80.78 -27.41
CA SER A 717 98.33 80.01 -26.47
C SER A 717 96.88 80.07 -26.97
N LEU A 718 96.27 78.91 -27.16
CA LEU A 718 94.97 78.72 -27.81
C LEU A 718 93.97 78.06 -26.85
N PHE A 719 92.69 78.30 -27.09
CA PHE A 719 91.58 77.60 -26.47
C PHE A 719 90.54 77.21 -27.53
N ASP A 720 90.05 75.98 -27.45
CA ASP A 720 89.13 75.33 -28.38
C ASP A 720 88.31 74.37 -27.50
N PRO A 721 86.97 74.49 -27.40
CA PRO A 721 86.19 73.64 -26.48
C PRO A 721 86.11 72.18 -26.94
N ASP A 722 86.02 72.01 -28.25
CA ASP A 722 85.66 70.76 -28.93
C ASP A 722 86.86 69.83 -29.15
N SER A 723 88.02 70.43 -29.45
CA SER A 723 89.09 69.75 -30.15
C SER A 723 90.47 70.27 -29.76
N ILE A 724 91.51 69.75 -30.43
CA ILE A 724 92.85 70.34 -30.40
C ILE A 724 93.10 70.86 -31.82
N PRO A 725 93.21 72.18 -32.04
CA PRO A 725 93.38 72.73 -33.37
C PRO A 725 94.79 72.48 -33.92
N ILE A 726 94.88 72.45 -35.26
CA ILE A 726 96.13 72.42 -36.01
C ILE A 726 96.69 73.84 -36.09
N VAL A 727 97.93 74.01 -35.63
CA VAL A 727 98.73 75.22 -35.83
C VAL A 727 99.75 74.97 -36.93
N GLU A 728 99.70 75.81 -37.96
CA GLU A 728 100.63 75.80 -39.08
C GLU A 728 101.47 77.08 -39.11
N TRP A 729 102.79 76.96 -39.09
CA TRP A 729 103.69 78.13 -39.17
C TRP A 729 104.26 78.29 -40.57
N TYR A 730 104.27 79.52 -41.05
CA TYR A 730 104.74 79.95 -42.36
C TYR A 730 105.76 81.09 -42.23
N LEU A 731 106.82 81.05 -43.05
CA LEU A 731 107.77 82.15 -43.27
C LEU A 731 107.74 82.51 -44.76
N ASP A 732 107.40 83.77 -45.06
CA ASP A 732 107.25 84.28 -46.43
C ASP A 732 106.32 83.42 -47.30
N ASN A 733 105.24 82.94 -46.68
CA ASN A 733 104.25 81.99 -47.21
C ASN A 733 104.76 80.55 -47.49
N ASN A 734 105.99 80.20 -47.08
CA ASN A 734 106.47 78.81 -47.09
C ASN A 734 106.16 78.14 -45.74
N LYS A 735 105.46 77.00 -45.76
CA LYS A 735 105.11 76.24 -44.56
C LYS A 735 106.36 75.58 -43.95
N ILE A 736 106.55 75.75 -42.63
CA ILE A 736 107.73 75.30 -41.88
C ILE A 736 107.35 74.25 -40.83
N LYS A 737 106.21 74.42 -40.17
CA LYS A 737 105.75 73.61 -39.03
C LYS A 737 104.25 73.31 -39.17
N SER A 738 103.83 72.16 -38.65
CA SER A 738 102.42 71.74 -38.56
C SER A 738 102.29 70.84 -37.34
N GLU A 739 101.42 71.18 -36.39
CA GLU A 739 101.18 70.37 -35.19
C GLU A 739 99.76 70.57 -34.66
N PHE A 740 99.15 69.54 -34.08
CA PHE A 740 97.95 69.67 -33.27
C PHE A 740 98.40 70.12 -31.87
N SER A 741 98.07 71.34 -31.44
CA SER A 741 98.43 71.81 -30.09
C SER A 741 97.66 73.05 -29.64
N LEU A 742 97.31 73.08 -28.35
CA LEU A 742 96.79 74.27 -27.66
C LEU A 742 97.89 75.29 -27.31
N THR A 743 99.17 74.91 -27.37
CA THR A 743 100.29 75.88 -27.28
C THR A 743 101.33 75.58 -28.35
N SER A 744 101.77 76.60 -29.09
CA SER A 744 102.64 76.41 -30.25
C SER A 744 103.65 77.55 -30.36
N SER A 745 104.86 77.23 -30.83
CA SER A 745 105.92 78.21 -31.02
C SER A 745 106.83 77.89 -32.21
N TYR A 746 107.44 78.94 -32.74
CA TYR A 746 108.41 78.92 -33.83
C TYR A 746 109.53 79.92 -33.56
N THR A 747 110.79 79.47 -33.63
CA THR A 747 111.96 80.33 -33.50
C THR A 747 112.49 80.72 -34.88
N TYR A 748 112.39 82.01 -35.19
CA TYR A 748 113.00 82.62 -36.37
C TYR A 748 114.44 83.04 -36.07
N TYR A 749 115.33 82.87 -37.05
CA TYR A 749 116.72 83.29 -37.01
C TYR A 749 116.92 84.41 -38.04
N GLY A 750 117.41 85.56 -37.62
CA GLY A 750 117.39 86.79 -38.40
C GLY A 750 118.30 86.75 -39.63
N THR A 751 117.73 86.49 -40.81
CA THR A 751 118.31 86.79 -42.12
C THR A 751 117.96 88.22 -42.53
N LEU A 752 118.90 88.97 -43.11
CA LEU A 752 118.68 90.36 -43.55
C LEU A 752 117.49 90.51 -44.49
N GLY A 753 116.55 91.38 -44.12
CA GLY A 753 115.35 91.63 -44.91
C GLY A 753 114.14 92.04 -44.08
N GLU A 754 113.00 92.09 -44.73
CA GLU A 754 111.69 92.16 -44.10
C GLU A 754 110.92 90.89 -44.46
N HIS A 755 110.57 90.11 -43.44
CA HIS A 755 110.03 88.76 -43.55
C HIS A 755 108.67 88.67 -42.87
N ILE A 756 107.78 87.81 -43.34
CA ILE A 756 106.43 87.63 -42.79
C ILE A 756 106.34 86.25 -42.13
N ILE A 757 106.16 86.25 -40.81
CA ILE A 757 105.83 85.05 -40.04
C ILE A 757 104.32 85.01 -39.85
N LYS A 758 103.69 83.91 -40.23
CA LYS A 758 102.25 83.69 -40.04
C LYS A 758 102.00 82.35 -39.38
N ALA A 759 101.18 82.37 -38.34
CA ALA A 759 100.54 81.19 -37.81
C ALA A 759 99.09 81.13 -38.32
N PHE A 760 98.70 79.99 -38.86
CA PHE A 760 97.34 79.66 -39.30
C PHE A 760 96.82 78.55 -38.39
N ILE A 761 95.70 78.80 -37.72
CA ILE A 761 95.06 77.92 -36.74
C ILE A 761 93.76 77.40 -37.37
N ASN A 762 93.50 76.10 -37.32
CA ASN A 762 92.25 75.51 -37.83
C ASN A 762 91.91 74.17 -37.16
N ASP A 763 90.62 73.88 -37.09
CA ASP A 763 89.96 72.69 -36.51
C ASP A 763 89.24 71.86 -37.60
N PHE A 764 89.57 72.09 -38.87
CA PHE A 764 88.90 71.64 -40.09
C PHE A 764 87.55 72.31 -40.48
N LEU A 765 86.92 73.12 -39.61
CA LEU A 765 85.63 73.78 -39.88
C LEU A 765 85.75 75.31 -39.91
N PHE A 766 86.45 75.88 -38.93
CA PHE A 766 86.79 77.28 -38.77
C PHE A 766 88.30 77.49 -38.90
N ASN A 767 88.74 78.75 -38.91
CA ASN A 767 90.15 79.10 -38.93
C ASN A 767 90.39 80.49 -38.37
N GLU A 768 91.55 80.67 -37.73
CA GLU A 768 92.02 81.94 -37.18
C GLU A 768 93.49 82.17 -37.56
N THR A 769 93.96 83.42 -37.56
CA THR A 769 95.33 83.73 -38.00
C THR A 769 96.03 84.82 -37.19
N ARG A 770 97.31 84.60 -36.91
CA ARG A 770 98.22 85.60 -36.33
C ARG A 770 99.40 85.82 -37.26
N THR A 771 99.69 87.08 -37.59
CA THR A 771 100.79 87.44 -38.50
C THR A 771 101.68 88.51 -37.86
N TRP A 772 102.99 88.34 -38.00
CA TRP A 772 104.03 89.26 -37.57
C TRP A 772 104.93 89.60 -38.76
N THR A 773 105.25 90.88 -38.92
CA THR A 773 106.34 91.33 -39.79
C THR A 773 107.63 91.37 -38.98
N VAL A 774 108.70 90.76 -39.49
CA VAL A 774 110.02 90.74 -38.83
C VAL A 774 111.04 91.42 -39.71
N LYS A 775 111.62 92.52 -39.22
CA LYS A 775 112.63 93.30 -39.92
C LYS A 775 113.99 93.02 -39.31
N ALA A 776 114.82 92.28 -40.05
CA ALA A 776 116.19 92.00 -39.63
C ALA A 776 117.12 93.13 -40.09
N VAL A 777 117.88 93.69 -39.16
CA VAL A 777 118.82 94.79 -39.41
C VAL A 777 120.24 94.38 -39.03
N HIS A 778 121.22 94.90 -39.77
CA HIS A 778 122.63 94.72 -39.44
C HIS A 778 122.99 95.62 -38.25
N ASN A 779 123.72 95.10 -37.26
CA ASN A 779 124.13 95.86 -36.09
C ASN A 779 125.62 96.18 -36.13
N ILE A 780 125.95 97.48 -36.17
CA ILE A 780 127.32 97.98 -36.07
C ILE A 780 127.39 98.82 -34.80
N SER A 781 127.96 98.25 -33.75
CA SER A 781 128.40 98.95 -32.54
C SER A 781 129.84 98.55 -32.27
N LEU A 782 130.71 99.55 -32.09
CA LEU A 782 132.14 99.37 -31.92
C LEU A 782 132.52 99.58 -30.46
N ASP A 783 132.84 98.51 -29.75
CA ASP A 783 133.45 98.61 -28.42
C ASP A 783 134.88 99.12 -28.56
N ASN A 784 135.20 100.20 -27.85
CA ASN A 784 136.57 100.70 -27.81
C ASN A 784 137.49 99.72 -27.05
N ASN A 785 138.63 99.41 -27.68
CA ASN A 785 139.82 98.77 -27.09
C ASN A 785 139.95 97.23 -27.13
N GLN A 786 139.41 96.55 -28.16
CA GLN A 786 140.00 95.30 -28.69
C GLN A 786 140.05 95.29 -30.22
N ILE A 787 140.99 94.53 -30.78
CA ILE A 787 141.21 94.43 -32.24
C ILE A 787 140.24 93.41 -32.84
N LEU A 788 139.42 93.84 -33.80
CA LEU A 788 138.59 92.97 -34.62
C LEU A 788 139.28 92.71 -35.97
N GLU A 789 139.74 91.47 -36.18
CA GLU A 789 139.91 90.95 -37.54
C GLU A 789 138.53 90.62 -38.12
N LEU A 790 138.18 91.16 -39.29
CA LEU A 790 136.99 90.81 -40.04
C LEU A 790 137.32 90.56 -41.53
N PRO A 791 136.55 89.69 -42.21
CA PRO A 791 137.10 88.87 -43.29
C PRO A 791 137.01 89.48 -44.69
N GLY A 792 138.01 89.18 -45.54
CA GLY A 792 137.89 89.34 -46.98
C GLY A 792 137.00 88.25 -47.61
N GLN A 793 135.93 88.65 -48.30
CA GLN A 793 135.04 87.73 -49.02
C GLN A 793 135.59 87.29 -50.39
N GLY A 794 135.08 86.16 -50.90
CA GLY A 794 135.45 85.57 -52.21
C GLY A 794 134.93 84.13 -52.37
N ASN A 795 133.63 83.84 -52.24
CA ASN A 795 132.57 84.07 -53.25
C ASN A 795 132.61 83.04 -54.42
N SER A 796 131.60 82.16 -54.52
CA SER A 796 131.29 81.38 -55.74
C SER A 796 129.94 80.66 -55.66
N ILE A 797 128.95 81.14 -56.43
CA ILE A 797 128.00 80.29 -57.17
C ILE A 797 127.80 80.94 -58.54
N ASN A 798 127.91 80.17 -59.62
CA ASN A 798 127.20 80.48 -60.86
C ASN A 798 126.93 79.21 -61.68
N ASN A 799 126.12 79.33 -62.74
CA ASN A 799 125.09 78.34 -63.03
C ASN A 799 125.33 77.38 -64.23
N ASN A 800 124.47 76.34 -64.30
CA ASN A 800 124.12 75.48 -65.45
C ASN A 800 124.93 74.20 -65.78
N GLN A 801 124.20 73.25 -66.37
CA GLN A 801 124.56 71.90 -66.84
C GLN A 801 125.08 71.89 -68.30
N PRO A 802 125.53 70.75 -68.88
CA PRO A 802 126.24 69.57 -68.34
C PRO A 802 127.50 69.16 -69.18
N GLN A 803 128.05 67.97 -68.90
CA GLN A 803 128.98 67.13 -69.70
C GLN A 803 130.51 67.30 -69.53
N ASP A 804 131.10 66.21 -69.01
CA ASP A 804 132.37 65.54 -69.41
C ASP A 804 133.75 66.25 -69.34
N GLY A 805 134.83 65.44 -69.30
CA GLY A 805 136.21 65.85 -69.62
C GLY A 805 137.09 66.36 -68.47
N GLY A 806 137.99 65.50 -67.95
CA GLY A 806 138.88 65.84 -66.82
C GLY A 806 140.20 66.59 -67.14
N TYR A 807 140.92 66.91 -66.05
CA TYR A 807 142.35 67.25 -65.93
C TYR A 807 142.89 68.70 -66.15
N ASN A 808 143.05 69.41 -65.02
CA ASN A 808 144.36 69.72 -64.37
C ASN A 808 145.15 71.03 -64.65
N LEU A 809 145.79 71.50 -63.57
CA LEU A 809 147.04 72.31 -63.42
C LEU A 809 147.12 73.86 -63.57
N SER A 810 147.63 74.46 -62.48
CA SER A 810 148.64 75.54 -62.35
C SER A 810 148.36 77.02 -62.73
N GLY A 811 148.48 77.91 -61.72
CA GLY A 811 149.71 78.72 -61.60
C GLY A 811 149.60 80.24 -61.30
N VAL A 812 150.13 80.65 -60.12
CA VAL A 812 150.92 81.90 -59.87
C VAL A 812 150.14 83.26 -59.94
N ASP A 813 150.31 84.28 -59.08
CA ASP A 813 151.22 84.54 -57.94
C ASP A 813 150.57 85.36 -56.78
N ARG A 814 151.33 85.73 -55.73
CA ARG A 814 150.93 86.52 -54.54
C ARG A 814 151.57 87.91 -54.46
N CYS A 815 150.95 88.84 -53.72
CA CYS A 815 151.57 90.04 -53.09
C CYS A 815 150.78 90.50 -51.84
N THR A 816 151.39 91.30 -50.94
CA THR A 816 150.84 91.57 -49.58
C THR A 816 151.17 92.95 -48.97
N LEU A 817 150.19 93.49 -48.20
CA LEU A 817 150.29 94.38 -47.02
C LEU A 817 150.77 95.86 -47.12
N ASN A 818 149.98 96.77 -46.50
CA ASN A 818 150.34 97.47 -45.24
C ASN A 818 149.19 98.37 -44.68
N ASN A 819 149.28 98.76 -43.39
CA ASN A 819 148.22 99.42 -42.58
C ASN A 819 148.31 100.96 -42.49
N ASN A 820 147.25 101.62 -41.95
CA ASN A 820 147.19 103.02 -41.49
C ASN A 820 146.13 103.23 -40.37
N SER A 821 146.19 104.32 -39.60
CA SER A 821 145.27 104.64 -38.47
C SER A 821 145.14 106.16 -38.16
N ILE A 822 144.16 106.58 -37.34
CA ILE A 822 143.81 108.00 -37.01
C ILE A 822 143.46 108.16 -35.50
N GLU A 823 143.60 109.37 -34.91
CA GLU A 823 143.28 109.73 -33.51
C GLU A 823 142.45 111.05 -33.43
N ILE A 824 141.65 111.27 -32.36
CA ILE A 824 140.75 112.44 -32.15
C ILE A 824 140.79 112.91 -30.68
N LYS A 825 140.63 114.22 -30.40
CA LYS A 825 140.43 114.82 -29.06
C LYS A 825 139.45 116.02 -29.08
N ILE A 826 138.87 116.35 -27.93
CA ILE A 826 137.82 117.38 -27.73
C ILE A 826 138.32 118.46 -26.74
N ARG A 827 137.79 119.71 -26.84
CA ARG A 827 137.99 120.80 -25.86
C ARG A 827 136.73 121.63 -25.67
N ASP A 828 136.63 122.25 -24.49
CA ASP A 828 135.54 123.11 -24.01
C ASP A 828 135.93 124.61 -24.16
N PRO A 829 135.05 125.54 -24.61
CA PRO A 829 135.47 126.89 -25.00
C PRO A 829 135.58 127.94 -23.87
N ASP A 830 134.59 128.06 -22.98
CA ASP A 830 134.48 129.21 -22.05
C ASP A 830 133.89 128.82 -20.67
N LEU A 831 134.51 129.33 -19.60
CA LEU A 831 134.07 129.09 -18.22
C LEU A 831 133.20 130.25 -17.71
N ASN A 832 131.90 130.00 -17.47
CA ASN A 832 131.12 130.53 -16.32
C ASN A 832 129.59 130.31 -16.41
N ASP A 833 129.03 129.74 -17.49
CA ASP A 833 127.58 129.50 -17.59
C ASP A 833 127.12 128.27 -16.76
N GLU A 834 126.01 128.41 -16.04
CA GLU A 834 125.31 127.31 -15.34
C GLU A 834 124.19 126.76 -16.25
N PHE A 835 124.28 125.48 -16.62
CA PHE A 835 123.31 124.81 -17.52
C PHE A 835 122.19 124.11 -16.74
N SER A 836 120.99 124.12 -17.30
CA SER A 836 119.80 123.43 -16.75
C SER A 836 119.59 122.04 -17.37
N ALA A 837 119.08 121.09 -16.56
CA ALA A 837 118.78 119.73 -17.02
C ALA A 837 117.80 119.74 -18.21
N GLY A 838 118.19 119.08 -19.32
CA GLY A 838 117.45 119.09 -20.58
C GLY A 838 117.90 120.13 -21.62
N GLU A 839 118.84 121.02 -21.30
CA GLU A 839 119.46 121.88 -22.32
C GLU A 839 120.34 121.09 -23.31
N THR A 840 120.61 121.71 -24.46
CA THR A 840 121.39 121.12 -25.56
C THR A 840 122.47 122.11 -25.98
N ILE A 841 123.73 121.74 -25.73
CA ILE A 841 124.91 122.54 -26.08
C ILE A 841 125.59 121.99 -27.35
N GLU A 842 126.26 122.88 -28.09
CA GLU A 842 126.99 122.56 -29.31
C GLU A 842 128.50 122.71 -29.08
N GLY A 843 129.30 121.75 -29.57
CA GLY A 843 130.76 121.77 -29.47
C GLY A 843 131.41 121.18 -30.73
N GLU A 844 132.60 121.67 -31.08
CA GLU A 844 133.37 121.20 -32.24
C GLU A 844 134.31 120.03 -31.89
N VAL A 845 134.51 119.15 -32.87
CA VAL A 845 135.50 118.06 -32.81
C VAL A 845 136.44 118.15 -34.01
N GLU A 846 137.75 118.29 -33.77
CA GLU A 846 138.73 118.35 -34.86
C GLU A 846 139.20 116.94 -35.25
N VAL A 847 138.98 116.57 -36.52
CA VAL A 847 139.56 115.38 -37.15
C VAL A 847 140.63 115.80 -38.14
N ARG A 848 141.80 115.13 -38.12
CA ARG A 848 142.88 115.37 -39.10
C ARG A 848 143.28 114.08 -39.82
N ASN A 849 143.32 114.15 -41.14
CA ASN A 849 144.03 113.23 -42.01
C ASN A 849 145.15 114.01 -42.73
N ASN A 850 146.16 113.33 -43.27
CA ASN A 850 147.46 113.92 -43.61
C ASN A 850 147.50 114.67 -44.97
N LEU A 851 146.39 115.33 -45.33
CA LEU A 851 146.25 116.25 -46.47
C LEU A 851 145.44 117.47 -46.00
N GLU A 852 145.95 118.67 -46.28
CA GLU A 852 145.64 119.90 -45.54
C GLU A 852 144.26 120.53 -45.86
N ASN A 853 143.16 119.89 -45.47
CA ASN A 853 141.84 120.54 -45.37
C ASN A 853 141.08 120.07 -44.13
N LYS A 854 140.61 121.02 -43.32
CA LYS A 854 139.73 120.75 -42.17
C LYS A 854 138.28 120.69 -42.63
N GLN A 855 137.49 119.82 -41.99
CA GLN A 855 136.03 119.89 -41.99
C GLN A 855 135.57 119.78 -40.54
N SER A 856 134.88 120.81 -40.04
CA SER A 856 134.15 120.74 -38.77
C SER A 856 132.83 120.02 -38.98
N LEU A 857 132.47 119.13 -38.04
CA LEU A 857 131.08 118.67 -37.88
C LEU A 857 130.56 119.17 -36.54
N THR A 858 129.39 119.81 -36.56
CA THR A 858 128.64 120.16 -35.35
C THR A 858 127.91 118.92 -34.85
N ILE A 859 128.05 118.62 -33.55
CA ILE A 859 127.28 117.58 -32.85
C ILE A 859 126.52 118.20 -31.68
N LYS A 860 125.36 117.62 -31.35
CA LYS A 860 124.52 118.05 -30.23
C LYS A 860 124.55 117.01 -29.13
N VAL A 861 124.70 117.47 -27.89
CA VAL A 861 124.72 116.62 -26.69
C VAL A 861 123.67 117.16 -25.71
N GLN A 862 122.92 116.25 -25.08
CA GLN A 862 121.94 116.54 -24.04
C GLN A 862 122.43 116.01 -22.69
N VAL A 863 122.17 116.77 -21.63
CA VAL A 863 122.63 116.48 -20.27
C VAL A 863 121.43 116.20 -19.35
N TYR A 864 121.56 115.15 -18.54
CA TYR A 864 120.55 114.66 -17.60
C TYR A 864 121.17 114.51 -16.20
N ASP A 865 120.36 114.77 -15.17
CA ASP A 865 120.75 114.71 -13.75
C ASP A 865 120.51 113.30 -13.16
N LEU A 866 121.14 112.98 -12.01
CA LEU A 866 121.35 111.60 -11.55
C LEU A 866 121.08 111.27 -10.06
N ASP A 867 120.76 112.24 -9.19
CA ASP A 867 120.48 112.01 -7.76
C ASP A 867 119.47 113.04 -7.20
N MET A 868 118.54 112.76 -6.27
CA MET A 868 118.06 111.49 -5.70
C MET A 868 116.70 111.71 -4.98
N GLN A 869 116.03 110.62 -4.56
CA GLN A 869 114.96 110.55 -3.54
C GLN A 869 113.56 111.08 -3.94
N ASP A 870 112.43 110.54 -3.44
CA ASP A 870 112.28 109.63 -2.27
C ASP A 870 111.18 108.55 -2.40
N SER A 871 111.38 107.45 -1.66
CA SER A 871 110.46 106.34 -1.35
C SER A 871 109.94 105.40 -2.47
N ILE A 872 109.96 104.10 -2.14
CA ILE A 872 109.38 102.97 -2.90
C ILE A 872 108.37 102.28 -1.98
N ASP A 873 107.25 101.80 -2.51
CA ASP A 873 106.74 100.48 -2.13
C ASP A 873 106.12 99.78 -3.36
N SER A 874 106.11 98.45 -3.34
CA SER A 874 105.86 97.63 -4.54
C SER A 874 105.09 96.36 -4.23
N THR A 875 104.07 96.04 -5.02
CA THR A 875 103.51 94.68 -5.11
C THR A 875 102.76 94.46 -6.44
N SER A 876 103.46 94.67 -7.55
CA SER A 876 102.95 94.32 -8.89
C SER A 876 104.09 93.89 -9.81
N LEU A 877 104.26 92.58 -9.97
CA LEU A 877 104.85 91.95 -11.16
C LEU A 877 104.57 90.44 -11.11
N SER A 878 104.70 89.81 -12.29
CA SER A 878 104.78 88.36 -12.51
C SER A 878 106.05 87.75 -11.91
#